data_AF-A0AAD2E0G3-F1
#
_entry.id   AF-A0AAD2E0G3-F1
#
_cell.length_a   1.000
_cell.length_b   1.000
_cell.length_c   1.000
_cell.angle_alpha   90.00
_cell.angle_beta   90.00
_cell.angle_gamma   90.00
#
_symmetry.space_group_name_H-M   'P 1'
#
loop_
_entity.id
_entity.type
_entity.pdbx_description
1 polymer ?
#
loop_
_entity_poly.entity_id
_entity_poly.type
_entity_poly.pdbx_seq_one_letter_code
_entity_poly.pdbx_strand_id
1 'polypeptide(L)'
;MEEFLKQCQQSGDAAYSALRSLLERLENPNTRKDARIFLAELHKQFDTKEASEKCLDTYHFQIQDIYVEQYEGFEKRKKLTLMVIPSIFIPEDWSFTFYEGLNRHPDSIFKDKTVAELGCGNGWISIAIAEKWSPLKVYGLDINPRAVKISWINLYLNALDDSGQPIYDGEKKTLLDRVEFHESDLLSYCRDNHIELERIVGCIPQILNPNPDAMSKMITENASEEFLHSLSNYCAIQGFVEDQFGLGLIARAVEEGISVIKPLGIMIFNMGGRPGQAVCERLFERRGLCINKLWQTKILQAADTDISALVEIEKNSPHRFEFFMGLVGDQPICARTAWAYAKAGGRISHALSVYSCQLRQPNQVKKIFEFLRNGFDDISSSLDLSFEDDSVADEKIPFLAHLTNVLKEISFFPYEQPAGSRRFRSLISAFMRTYHRIPLTADNIVVFPSRTVAIESALRLLSPRLAIVDEQLTRHLPRQWLTSLSIEKTEAAKTSEEDITVIEAPRQSDLMVELIKKLKPLVVVSGIAKFESVTSAAFEHLLDTTREIGCRLFLDISDHFELSSLPTSNGVFKYLAGTPLPSHAAIVCGLLKNQVYSDLEVAFVISEEATMFRALSKTVELLQGNTAIISQYYYGCLFHELLAFQLADRHPPAQRVGEKAKAKEAFGFSSSASSVLDSAELSINETDESPLIHMDVDQSFLPITTPVKAAIFESFARQNIAESEIDVTGGIKQLVHFSYGFPSNGNTEFIYADCPVALFNKLVLCCIQEGGTFCFPAGSNGNYVSAAKFLKAKVINIQTNPEVGFKLTEKTLGRSLENVHKPWIYISGPTVNPTGLVYSNEEIKTLLTVCAKFGARVVLDTSFSGVEFNSKGCDGLDLGATMEKLSSINPDFCVSLLGGLFFKMLTGGIKFGFLLLNKPSLVDAFHSFGGLSKPHSTIKYTLKKLLDLQEAKSGDLLNAIAEKKELLGSRYKRLKETLEKCGWEVLEAQAGVSIVAKPSAYLGKNVKIKNGAGARAIKLDDSNVREAMLLSTGLCINSAAWTGIPGYCRFTIALEESDFKRALDCITKFKSVITN
;
A
#
# COMPACT_ATOMS: atom_id res chain seq x y z
N MET A 1 -41.28 -54.28 -10.03
CA MET A 1 -41.47 -53.64 -8.71
C MET A 1 -40.89 -54.49 -7.59
N GLU A 2 -41.40 -55.71 -7.37
CA GLU A 2 -40.92 -56.60 -6.28
C GLU A 2 -39.42 -56.90 -6.33
N GLU A 3 -38.85 -57.13 -7.52
CA GLU A 3 -37.41 -57.36 -7.68
C GLU A 3 -36.57 -56.13 -7.28
N PHE A 4 -37.03 -54.92 -7.64
CA PHE A 4 -36.38 -53.66 -7.25
C PHE A 4 -36.39 -53.49 -5.72
N LEU A 5 -37.55 -53.66 -5.09
CA LEU A 5 -37.68 -53.57 -3.63
C LEU A 5 -36.83 -54.62 -2.91
N LYS A 6 -36.77 -55.85 -3.43
CA LYS A 6 -35.93 -56.93 -2.88
C LYS A 6 -34.44 -56.63 -2.99
N GLN A 7 -34.00 -55.92 -4.03
CA GLN A 7 -32.62 -55.42 -4.14
C GLN A 7 -32.35 -54.31 -3.13
N CYS A 8 -33.26 -53.34 -3.03
CA CYS A 8 -33.14 -52.23 -2.08
C CYS A 8 -33.08 -52.69 -0.61
N GLN A 9 -33.79 -53.76 -0.25
CA GLN A 9 -33.81 -54.29 1.13
C GLN A 9 -32.45 -54.85 1.61
N GLN A 10 -31.49 -55.09 0.72
CA GLN A 10 -30.23 -55.75 1.08
C GLN A 10 -29.28 -54.83 1.86
N SER A 11 -29.15 -53.58 1.41
CA SER A 11 -28.34 -52.54 2.03
C SER A 11 -28.62 -51.20 1.34
N GLY A 12 -28.23 -50.09 1.96
CA GLY A 12 -28.30 -48.77 1.34
C GLY A 12 -27.46 -48.63 0.08
N ASP A 13 -26.32 -49.31 -0.01
CA ASP A 13 -25.51 -49.38 -1.24
C ASP A 13 -26.21 -50.13 -2.39
N ALA A 14 -26.93 -51.21 -2.07
CA ALA A 14 -27.73 -51.95 -3.04
C ALA A 14 -28.92 -51.11 -3.52
N ALA A 15 -29.58 -50.40 -2.61
CA ALA A 15 -30.64 -49.45 -2.94
C ALA A 15 -30.14 -48.32 -3.85
N TYR A 16 -29.00 -47.69 -3.50
CA TYR A 16 -28.36 -46.67 -4.33
C TYR A 16 -28.00 -47.19 -5.73
N SER A 17 -27.45 -48.41 -5.83
CA SER A 17 -27.12 -49.03 -7.12
C SER A 17 -28.35 -49.27 -8.00
N ALA A 18 -29.47 -49.68 -7.39
CA ALA A 18 -30.75 -49.83 -8.09
C ALA A 18 -31.29 -48.47 -8.56
N LEU A 19 -31.18 -47.43 -7.74
CA LEU A 19 -31.57 -46.05 -8.09
C LEU A 19 -30.69 -45.45 -9.20
N ARG A 20 -29.38 -45.73 -9.18
CA ARG A 20 -28.46 -45.35 -10.25
C ARG A 20 -28.85 -46.00 -11.58
N SER A 21 -29.16 -47.30 -11.56
CA SER A 21 -29.64 -48.01 -12.76
C SER A 21 -30.96 -47.44 -13.28
N LEU A 22 -31.83 -46.99 -12.37
CA LEU A 22 -33.06 -46.29 -12.73
C LEU A 22 -32.79 -44.91 -13.34
N LEU A 23 -31.82 -44.17 -12.82
CA LEU A 23 -31.39 -42.88 -13.39
C LEU A 23 -30.86 -43.04 -14.81
N GLU A 24 -30.03 -44.04 -15.10
CA GLU A 24 -29.54 -44.31 -16.46
C GLU A 24 -30.70 -44.53 -17.45
N ARG A 25 -31.78 -45.18 -17.00
CA ARG A 25 -33.02 -45.35 -17.79
C ARG A 25 -33.80 -44.04 -17.94
N LEU A 26 -33.78 -43.15 -16.95
CA LEU A 26 -34.39 -41.81 -17.04
C LEU A 26 -33.60 -40.89 -17.98
N GLU A 27 -32.28 -40.96 -17.96
CA GLU A 27 -31.41 -40.16 -18.83
C GLU A 27 -31.60 -40.53 -20.30
N ASN A 28 -31.73 -41.82 -20.62
CA ASN A 28 -31.97 -42.29 -21.97
C ASN A 28 -33.40 -41.96 -22.48
N PRO A 29 -33.56 -41.13 -23.53
CA PRO A 29 -34.87 -40.73 -24.04
C PRO A 29 -35.79 -41.88 -24.46
N ASN A 30 -35.22 -43.02 -24.88
CA ASN A 30 -35.99 -44.19 -25.32
C ASN A 30 -36.63 -44.96 -24.15
N THR A 31 -36.05 -44.86 -22.95
CA THR A 31 -36.50 -45.60 -21.76
C THR A 31 -37.09 -44.70 -20.67
N ARG A 32 -36.93 -43.37 -20.81
CA ARG A 32 -37.33 -42.35 -19.84
C ARG A 32 -38.80 -42.44 -19.44
N LYS A 33 -39.68 -42.59 -20.42
CA LYS A 33 -41.13 -42.65 -20.20
C LYS A 33 -41.50 -43.80 -19.28
N ASP A 34 -41.02 -45.01 -19.59
CA ASP A 34 -41.30 -46.21 -18.80
C ASP A 34 -40.66 -46.14 -17.40
N ALA A 35 -39.47 -45.55 -17.28
CA ALA A 35 -38.81 -45.33 -16.00
C ALA A 35 -39.58 -44.34 -15.10
N ARG A 36 -40.17 -43.27 -15.67
CA ARG A 36 -41.01 -42.32 -14.92
C ARG A 36 -42.35 -42.91 -14.51
N ILE A 37 -42.98 -43.73 -15.37
CA ILE A 37 -44.19 -44.48 -15.01
C ILE A 37 -43.90 -45.43 -13.85
N PHE A 38 -42.78 -46.15 -13.92
CA PHE A 38 -42.33 -47.01 -12.81
C PHE A 38 -42.15 -46.23 -11.50
N LEU A 39 -41.55 -45.04 -11.53
CA LEU A 39 -41.45 -44.18 -10.34
C LEU A 39 -42.82 -43.74 -9.79
N ALA A 40 -43.79 -43.46 -10.66
CA ALA A 40 -45.16 -43.12 -10.25
C ALA A 40 -45.83 -44.28 -9.51
N GLU A 41 -45.68 -45.50 -10.03
CA GLU A 41 -46.19 -46.72 -9.41
C GLU A 41 -45.49 -47.02 -8.07
N LEU A 42 -44.17 -46.78 -8.01
CA LEU A 42 -43.38 -46.96 -6.79
C LEU A 42 -43.85 -45.99 -5.69
N HIS A 43 -44.12 -44.73 -6.03
CA HIS A 43 -44.63 -43.74 -5.08
C HIS A 43 -46.01 -44.17 -4.52
N LYS A 44 -46.93 -44.59 -5.40
CA LYS A 44 -48.29 -45.05 -5.02
C LYS A 44 -48.30 -46.23 -4.05
N GLN A 45 -47.26 -47.06 -4.08
CA GLN A 45 -47.13 -48.20 -3.17
C GLN A 45 -46.92 -47.76 -1.70
N PHE A 46 -46.47 -46.53 -1.46
CA PHE A 46 -46.14 -45.98 -0.13
C PHE A 46 -46.92 -44.68 0.18
N ASP A 47 -48.16 -44.56 -0.32
CA ASP A 47 -48.99 -43.34 -0.24
C ASP A 47 -49.40 -42.89 1.18
N THR A 48 -49.21 -43.71 2.21
CA THR A 48 -49.49 -43.32 3.61
C THR A 48 -48.22 -42.89 4.31
N LYS A 49 -48.32 -41.88 5.20
CA LYS A 49 -47.17 -41.35 5.96
C LYS A 49 -46.42 -42.45 6.74
N GLU A 50 -47.15 -43.36 7.38
CA GLU A 50 -46.58 -44.51 8.10
C GLU A 50 -45.89 -45.53 7.19
N ALA A 51 -46.35 -45.70 5.94
CA ALA A 51 -45.72 -46.59 4.96
C ALA A 51 -44.46 -45.96 4.35
N SER A 52 -44.48 -44.64 4.13
CA SER A 52 -43.34 -43.85 3.65
C SER A 52 -42.20 -43.81 4.69
N GLU A 53 -42.52 -43.60 5.98
CA GLU A 53 -41.51 -43.62 7.06
C GLU A 53 -40.85 -45.00 7.21
N LYS A 54 -41.65 -46.09 7.16
CA LYS A 54 -41.12 -47.47 7.17
C LYS A 54 -40.31 -47.82 5.92
N CYS A 55 -40.51 -47.10 4.82
CA CYS A 55 -39.79 -47.32 3.56
C CYS A 55 -38.31 -46.99 3.71
N LEU A 56 -37.97 -45.92 4.43
CA LEU A 56 -36.57 -45.54 4.66
C LEU A 56 -35.83 -46.61 5.47
N ASP A 57 -36.45 -47.11 6.54
CA ASP A 57 -35.86 -48.13 7.42
C ASP A 57 -35.72 -49.50 6.74
N THR A 58 -36.67 -49.85 5.85
CA THR A 58 -36.74 -51.19 5.24
C THR A 58 -36.04 -51.28 3.89
N TYR A 59 -36.12 -50.23 3.08
CA TYR A 59 -35.64 -50.22 1.69
C TYR A 59 -34.56 -49.15 1.44
N HIS A 60 -34.13 -48.42 2.47
CA HIS A 60 -33.06 -47.41 2.39
C HIS A 60 -33.34 -46.27 1.38
N PHE A 61 -34.61 -45.98 1.11
CA PHE A 61 -35.05 -44.77 0.42
C PHE A 61 -36.46 -44.37 0.86
N GLN A 62 -36.81 -43.11 0.65
CA GLN A 62 -38.14 -42.57 0.89
C GLN A 62 -38.56 -41.66 -0.27
N ILE A 63 -39.84 -41.70 -0.64
CA ILE A 63 -40.44 -40.69 -1.52
C ILE A 63 -41.41 -39.87 -0.66
N GLN A 64 -41.24 -38.54 -0.67
CA GLN A 64 -42.03 -37.60 0.10
C GLN A 64 -42.40 -36.37 -0.71
N ASP A 65 -43.52 -35.75 -0.36
CA ASP A 65 -43.97 -34.49 -0.95
C ASP A 65 -43.63 -33.30 -0.04
N ILE A 66 -43.08 -32.24 -0.62
CA ILE A 66 -42.84 -30.94 0.04
C ILE A 66 -43.73 -29.88 -0.58
N TYR A 67 -44.36 -29.05 0.25
CA TYR A 67 -45.24 -27.97 -0.20
C TYR A 67 -44.50 -26.64 -0.21
N VAL A 68 -44.48 -25.99 -1.37
CA VAL A 68 -43.61 -24.83 -1.64
C VAL A 68 -44.39 -23.49 -1.62
N GLU A 69 -45.72 -23.54 -1.81
CA GLU A 69 -46.62 -22.38 -1.73
C GLU A 69 -47.84 -22.73 -0.85
N GLN A 70 -48.11 -21.90 0.16
CA GLN A 70 -49.32 -21.97 0.99
C GLN A 70 -50.17 -20.70 0.80
N TYR A 71 -51.01 -20.67 -0.22
CA TYR A 71 -52.11 -19.71 -0.31
C TYR A 71 -53.42 -20.42 0.03
N GLU A 72 -54.16 -19.91 1.03
CA GLU A 72 -55.57 -20.28 1.22
C GLU A 72 -56.42 -19.48 0.22
N GLY A 73 -56.61 -20.06 -0.97
CA GLY A 73 -57.41 -19.51 -2.07
C GLY A 73 -57.57 -20.53 -3.21
N PHE A 74 -58.39 -20.24 -4.21
CA PHE A 74 -58.80 -21.15 -5.31
C PHE A 74 -57.67 -21.71 -6.21
N GLU A 75 -56.40 -21.40 -5.95
CA GLU A 75 -55.24 -21.97 -6.67
C GLU A 75 -54.67 -23.19 -5.93
N LYS A 76 -54.39 -24.28 -6.67
CA LYS A 76 -53.89 -25.54 -6.10
C LYS A 76 -52.55 -25.32 -5.40
N ARG A 77 -52.39 -25.87 -4.18
CA ARG A 77 -51.09 -25.97 -3.48
C ARG A 77 -50.05 -26.60 -4.41
N LYS A 78 -48.95 -25.89 -4.69
CA LYS A 78 -47.81 -26.45 -5.42
C LYS A 78 -46.98 -27.36 -4.51
N LYS A 79 -46.63 -28.53 -5.03
CA LYS A 79 -45.87 -29.56 -4.32
C LYS A 79 -44.72 -30.07 -5.19
N LEU A 80 -43.61 -30.42 -4.56
CA LEU A 80 -42.49 -31.15 -5.15
C LEU A 80 -42.45 -32.56 -4.58
N THR A 81 -42.32 -33.56 -5.45
CA THR A 81 -42.14 -34.97 -5.05
C THR A 81 -40.66 -35.30 -5.09
N LEU A 82 -40.10 -35.75 -3.96
CA LEU A 82 -38.68 -35.93 -3.74
C LEU A 82 -38.37 -37.33 -3.24
N MET A 83 -37.34 -37.92 -3.84
CA MET A 83 -36.65 -39.10 -3.36
C MET A 83 -35.50 -38.71 -2.42
N VAL A 84 -35.37 -39.44 -1.32
CA VAL A 84 -34.39 -39.25 -0.25
C VAL A 84 -33.77 -40.60 0.11
N ILE A 85 -32.48 -40.62 0.45
CA ILE A 85 -31.75 -41.82 0.89
C ILE A 85 -30.90 -41.48 2.14
N PRO A 86 -30.49 -42.47 2.96
CA PRO A 86 -29.76 -42.24 4.22
C PRO A 86 -28.45 -41.42 4.09
N SER A 87 -27.77 -41.53 2.94
CA SER A 87 -26.49 -40.86 2.68
C SER A 87 -26.62 -39.39 2.24
N ILE A 88 -27.83 -38.82 2.25
CA ILE A 88 -28.11 -37.41 1.90
C ILE A 88 -28.97 -36.79 3.00
N PHE A 89 -28.84 -35.48 3.16
CA PHE A 89 -29.66 -34.71 4.08
C PHE A 89 -31.14 -34.62 3.65
N ILE A 90 -32.04 -34.73 4.64
CA ILE A 90 -33.49 -34.57 4.42
C ILE A 90 -33.85 -33.09 4.58
N PRO A 91 -34.76 -32.52 3.77
CA PRO A 91 -35.21 -31.15 3.95
C PRO A 91 -35.78 -30.90 5.36
N GLU A 92 -35.17 -29.96 6.07
CA GLU A 92 -35.48 -29.58 7.45
C GLU A 92 -35.42 -28.05 7.65
N ASP A 93 -35.54 -27.60 8.90
CA ASP A 93 -35.56 -26.20 9.34
C ASP A 93 -34.49 -25.31 8.67
N TRP A 94 -33.26 -25.81 8.46
CA TRP A 94 -32.21 -25.06 7.76
C TRP A 94 -32.60 -24.71 6.33
N SER A 95 -33.01 -25.71 5.56
CA SER A 95 -33.37 -25.58 4.16
C SER A 95 -34.71 -24.85 3.97
N PHE A 96 -35.67 -25.03 4.89
CA PHE A 96 -36.94 -24.29 4.89
C PHE A 96 -36.73 -22.81 5.19
N THR A 97 -35.98 -22.48 6.24
CA THR A 97 -35.63 -21.09 6.57
C THR A 97 -34.93 -20.41 5.40
N PHE A 98 -34.03 -21.13 4.72
CA PHE A 98 -33.33 -20.60 3.57
C PHE A 98 -34.30 -20.25 2.44
N TYR A 99 -35.18 -21.19 2.06
CA TYR A 99 -36.19 -20.95 1.03
C TYR A 99 -37.18 -19.83 1.39
N GLU A 100 -37.60 -19.73 2.66
CA GLU A 100 -38.39 -18.61 3.16
C GLU A 100 -37.67 -17.27 2.99
N GLY A 101 -36.35 -17.23 3.23
CA GLY A 101 -35.53 -16.07 2.97
C GLY A 101 -35.47 -15.70 1.49
N LEU A 102 -35.36 -16.68 0.59
CA LEU A 102 -35.43 -16.44 -0.86
C LEU A 102 -36.77 -15.83 -1.27
N ASN A 103 -37.87 -16.24 -0.63
CA ASN A 103 -39.21 -15.69 -0.86
C ASN A 103 -39.40 -14.23 -0.42
N ARG A 104 -38.44 -13.62 0.29
CA ARG A 104 -38.49 -12.20 0.66
C ARG A 104 -38.08 -11.25 -0.47
N HIS A 105 -37.50 -11.78 -1.55
CA HIS A 105 -37.18 -11.00 -2.74
C HIS A 105 -38.38 -10.87 -3.70
N PRO A 106 -38.40 -9.85 -4.58
CA PRO A 106 -39.41 -9.74 -5.63
C PRO A 106 -39.29 -10.90 -6.63
N ASP A 107 -40.40 -11.29 -7.28
CA ASP A 107 -40.46 -12.42 -8.21
C ASP A 107 -39.46 -12.34 -9.39
N SER A 108 -38.95 -11.15 -9.71
CA SER A 108 -37.94 -10.96 -10.75
C SER A 108 -36.52 -11.37 -10.33
N ILE A 109 -36.29 -11.80 -9.08
CA ILE A 109 -34.93 -12.00 -8.54
C ILE A 109 -34.12 -13.05 -9.30
N PHE A 110 -34.73 -14.17 -9.70
CA PHE A 110 -34.08 -15.25 -10.45
C PHE A 110 -34.51 -15.31 -11.92
N LYS A 111 -35.53 -14.55 -12.34
CA LYS A 111 -36.05 -14.60 -13.71
C LYS A 111 -34.98 -14.27 -14.74
N ASP A 112 -34.85 -15.13 -15.75
CA ASP A 112 -33.85 -15.03 -16.82
C ASP A 112 -32.39 -14.97 -16.32
N LYS A 113 -32.11 -15.42 -15.09
CA LYS A 113 -30.77 -15.41 -14.50
C LYS A 113 -30.09 -16.76 -14.59
N THR A 114 -28.76 -16.72 -14.68
CA THR A 114 -27.90 -17.89 -14.42
C THR A 114 -27.61 -17.96 -12.91
N VAL A 115 -28.00 -19.08 -12.29
CA VAL A 115 -27.97 -19.30 -10.84
C VAL A 115 -27.09 -20.50 -10.53
N ALA A 116 -26.29 -20.44 -9.45
CA ALA A 116 -25.71 -21.62 -8.84
C ALA A 116 -26.24 -21.80 -7.42
N GLU A 117 -26.60 -23.03 -7.06
CA GLU A 117 -26.89 -23.44 -5.68
C GLU A 117 -25.71 -24.26 -5.14
N LEU A 118 -25.15 -23.83 -4.01
CA LEU A 118 -24.09 -24.52 -3.28
C LEU A 118 -24.68 -25.41 -2.19
N GLY A 119 -24.31 -26.69 -2.21
CA GLY A 119 -24.83 -27.70 -1.29
C GLY A 119 -26.27 -28.05 -1.62
N CYS A 120 -26.55 -28.38 -2.88
CA CYS A 120 -27.93 -28.61 -3.33
C CYS A 120 -28.59 -29.85 -2.71
N GLY A 121 -27.81 -30.76 -2.12
CA GLY A 121 -28.32 -31.96 -1.45
C GLY A 121 -29.12 -32.82 -2.42
N ASN A 122 -30.42 -32.98 -2.16
CA ASN A 122 -31.34 -33.72 -3.04
C ASN A 122 -31.96 -32.86 -4.17
N GLY A 123 -31.53 -31.60 -4.32
CA GLY A 123 -31.86 -30.71 -5.44
C GLY A 123 -33.17 -29.95 -5.31
N TRP A 124 -33.88 -30.06 -4.18
CA TRP A 124 -35.24 -29.52 -4.07
C TRP A 124 -35.33 -27.99 -4.18
N ILE A 125 -34.37 -27.25 -3.63
CA ILE A 125 -34.33 -25.79 -3.73
C ILE A 125 -34.02 -25.36 -5.16
N SER A 126 -33.05 -25.98 -5.84
CA SER A 126 -32.78 -25.76 -7.28
C SER A 126 -34.04 -25.93 -8.13
N ILE A 127 -34.80 -27.01 -7.87
CA ILE A 127 -36.06 -27.30 -8.57
C ILE A 127 -37.13 -26.24 -8.22
N ALA A 128 -37.29 -25.92 -6.95
CA ALA A 128 -38.24 -24.89 -6.49
C ALA A 128 -37.92 -23.52 -7.09
N ILE A 129 -36.63 -23.16 -7.18
CA ILE A 129 -36.18 -21.92 -7.81
C ILE A 129 -36.60 -21.87 -9.28
N ALA A 130 -36.37 -22.98 -9.99
CA ALA A 130 -36.68 -23.09 -11.40
C ALA A 130 -38.19 -23.03 -11.68
N GLU A 131 -38.99 -23.74 -10.87
CA GLU A 131 -40.45 -23.79 -10.99
C GLU A 131 -41.10 -22.42 -10.70
N LYS A 132 -40.63 -21.73 -9.66
CA LYS A 132 -41.26 -20.48 -9.21
C LYS A 132 -40.86 -19.27 -10.03
N TRP A 133 -39.56 -19.12 -10.33
CA TRP A 133 -39.03 -17.85 -10.84
C TRP A 133 -38.53 -17.88 -12.29
N SER A 134 -38.64 -19.02 -13.00
CA SER A 134 -38.26 -19.13 -14.43
C SER A 134 -36.84 -18.58 -14.74
N PRO A 135 -35.78 -19.07 -14.07
CA PRO A 135 -34.40 -18.70 -14.37
C PRO A 135 -33.97 -19.19 -15.75
N LEU A 136 -32.92 -18.56 -16.31
CA LEU A 136 -32.32 -19.04 -17.56
C LEU A 136 -31.69 -20.42 -17.35
N LYS A 137 -30.95 -20.57 -16.25
CA LYS A 137 -30.30 -21.82 -15.85
C LYS A 137 -30.02 -21.85 -14.35
N VAL A 138 -30.15 -23.02 -13.73
CA VAL A 138 -29.76 -23.32 -12.35
C VAL A 138 -28.76 -24.46 -12.35
N TYR A 139 -27.58 -24.23 -11.79
CA TYR A 139 -26.56 -25.25 -11.53
C TYR A 139 -26.62 -25.63 -10.05
N GLY A 140 -27.18 -26.80 -9.75
CA GLY A 140 -27.10 -27.38 -8.41
C GLY A 140 -25.75 -28.08 -8.23
N LEU A 141 -24.98 -27.63 -7.23
CA LEU A 141 -23.62 -28.08 -6.99
C LEU A 141 -23.53 -28.76 -5.63
N ASP A 142 -23.01 -29.99 -5.61
CA ASP A 142 -22.77 -30.72 -4.37
C ASP A 142 -21.48 -31.53 -4.45
N ILE A 143 -20.79 -31.66 -3.31
CA ILE A 143 -19.56 -32.44 -3.20
C ILE A 143 -19.86 -33.94 -2.99
N ASN A 144 -21.06 -34.28 -2.54
CA ASN A 144 -21.51 -35.67 -2.38
C ASN A 144 -22.03 -36.20 -3.73
N PRO A 145 -21.36 -37.18 -4.35
CA PRO A 145 -21.77 -37.67 -5.67
C PRO A 145 -23.12 -38.40 -5.64
N ARG A 146 -23.50 -39.02 -4.51
CA ARG A 146 -24.85 -39.62 -4.36
C ARG A 146 -25.93 -38.54 -4.36
N ALA A 147 -25.65 -37.38 -3.77
CA ALA A 147 -26.55 -36.23 -3.71
C ALA A 147 -26.88 -35.70 -5.11
N VAL A 148 -25.87 -35.56 -5.97
CA VAL A 148 -26.02 -35.16 -7.38
C VAL A 148 -26.91 -36.14 -8.15
N LYS A 149 -26.67 -37.46 -8.01
CA LYS A 149 -27.45 -38.48 -8.71
C LYS A 149 -28.91 -38.52 -8.28
N ILE A 150 -29.18 -38.40 -6.97
CA ILE A 150 -30.56 -38.31 -6.47
C ILE A 150 -31.23 -37.00 -6.91
N SER A 151 -30.49 -35.89 -6.96
CA SER A 151 -31.01 -34.61 -7.49
C SER A 151 -31.49 -34.72 -8.94
N TRP A 152 -30.77 -35.47 -9.79
CA TRP A 152 -31.23 -35.78 -11.15
C TRP A 152 -32.52 -36.60 -11.17
N ILE A 153 -32.66 -37.61 -10.31
CA ILE A 153 -33.91 -38.38 -10.19
C ILE A 153 -35.06 -37.46 -9.77
N ASN A 154 -34.82 -36.58 -8.78
CA ASN A 154 -35.80 -35.60 -8.31
C ASN A 154 -36.18 -34.59 -9.39
N LEU A 155 -35.25 -34.20 -10.25
CA LEU A 155 -35.56 -33.36 -11.41
C LEU A 155 -36.53 -34.07 -12.35
N TYR A 156 -36.29 -35.34 -12.68
CA TYR A 156 -37.20 -36.11 -13.55
C TYR A 156 -38.57 -36.35 -12.91
N LEU A 157 -38.64 -36.54 -11.59
CA LEU A 157 -39.90 -36.68 -10.85
C LEU A 157 -40.81 -35.45 -11.02
N ASN A 158 -40.22 -34.26 -11.06
CA ASN A 158 -40.94 -32.99 -11.10
C ASN A 158 -41.04 -32.39 -12.52
N ALA A 159 -40.15 -32.78 -13.44
CA ALA A 159 -40.17 -32.31 -14.84
C ALA A 159 -41.12 -33.09 -15.74
N LEU A 160 -41.54 -34.30 -15.32
CA LEU A 160 -42.41 -35.20 -16.09
C LEU A 160 -43.65 -35.55 -15.27
N ASP A 161 -44.80 -35.62 -15.93
CA ASP A 161 -46.03 -36.10 -15.32
C ASP A 161 -46.00 -37.63 -15.08
N ASP A 162 -47.05 -38.17 -14.44
CA ASP A 162 -47.16 -39.60 -14.12
C ASP A 162 -47.23 -40.51 -15.35
N SER A 163 -47.50 -39.96 -16.53
CA SER A 163 -47.47 -40.67 -17.81
C SER A 163 -46.13 -40.55 -18.54
N GLY A 164 -45.15 -39.90 -17.90
CA GLY A 164 -43.82 -39.63 -18.45
C GLY A 164 -43.79 -38.56 -19.54
N GLN A 165 -44.82 -37.72 -19.64
CA GLN A 165 -44.82 -36.57 -20.56
C GLN A 165 -44.18 -35.34 -19.90
N PRO A 166 -43.45 -34.49 -20.66
CA PRO A 166 -42.85 -33.28 -20.10
C PRO A 166 -43.88 -32.26 -19.63
N ILE A 167 -43.59 -31.65 -18.49
CA ILE A 167 -44.36 -30.53 -17.92
C ILE A 167 -43.73 -29.24 -18.42
N TYR A 168 -44.53 -28.41 -19.09
CA TYR A 168 -44.10 -27.14 -19.65
C TYR A 168 -44.57 -25.96 -18.79
N ASP A 169 -43.67 -25.00 -18.60
CA ASP A 169 -43.98 -23.71 -18.00
C ASP A 169 -44.61 -22.73 -19.02
N GLY A 170 -44.91 -21.51 -18.58
CA GLY A 170 -45.51 -20.45 -19.41
C GLY A 170 -44.65 -20.01 -20.60
N GLU A 171 -43.36 -20.36 -20.63
CA GLU A 171 -42.41 -20.06 -21.71
C GLU A 171 -42.16 -21.28 -22.62
N LYS A 172 -42.94 -22.36 -22.46
CA LYS A 172 -42.78 -23.64 -23.16
C LYS A 172 -41.42 -24.30 -22.92
N LYS A 173 -40.81 -24.05 -21.77
CA LYS A 173 -39.63 -24.78 -21.29
C LYS A 173 -40.04 -25.76 -20.20
N THR A 174 -39.22 -26.77 -19.98
CA THR A 174 -39.37 -27.76 -18.93
C THR A 174 -38.31 -27.50 -17.84
N LEU A 175 -38.48 -28.11 -16.67
CA LEU A 175 -37.44 -28.06 -15.63
C LEU A 175 -36.11 -28.68 -16.12
N LEU A 176 -36.16 -29.65 -17.06
CA LEU A 176 -34.96 -30.24 -17.68
C LEU A 176 -34.18 -29.23 -18.54
N ASP A 177 -34.85 -28.21 -19.08
CA ASP A 177 -34.17 -27.14 -19.81
C ASP A 177 -33.49 -26.15 -18.85
N ARG A 178 -34.02 -26.01 -17.63
CA ARG A 178 -33.63 -24.97 -16.67
C ARG A 178 -32.64 -25.44 -15.60
N VAL A 179 -32.61 -26.71 -15.21
CA VAL A 179 -31.80 -27.19 -14.07
C VAL A 179 -30.78 -28.25 -14.51
N GLU A 180 -29.57 -28.18 -13.97
CA GLU A 180 -28.54 -29.22 -14.07
C GLU A 180 -27.88 -29.44 -12.71
N PHE A 181 -27.43 -30.66 -12.45
CA PHE A 181 -26.70 -31.01 -11.22
C PHE A 181 -25.31 -31.56 -11.54
N HIS A 182 -24.31 -31.08 -10.81
CA HIS A 182 -22.91 -31.44 -11.03
C HIS A 182 -22.19 -31.69 -9.71
N GLU A 183 -21.28 -32.67 -9.72
CA GLU A 183 -20.33 -32.86 -8.63
C GLU A 183 -19.34 -31.70 -8.62
N SER A 184 -19.24 -31.00 -7.50
CA SER A 184 -18.40 -29.81 -7.39
C SER A 184 -18.04 -29.53 -5.93
N ASP A 185 -16.75 -29.29 -5.69
CA ASP A 185 -16.32 -28.60 -4.46
C ASP A 185 -16.61 -27.11 -4.63
N LEU A 186 -17.66 -26.64 -3.96
CA LEU A 186 -18.20 -25.28 -4.08
C LEU A 186 -18.39 -24.87 -5.55
N LEU A 187 -17.71 -23.82 -6.01
CA LEU A 187 -17.89 -23.23 -7.35
C LEU A 187 -16.87 -23.75 -8.38
N SER A 188 -16.11 -24.80 -8.06
CA SER A 188 -15.07 -25.35 -8.94
C SER A 188 -15.63 -25.69 -10.34
N TYR A 189 -16.79 -26.37 -10.41
CA TYR A 189 -17.43 -26.65 -11.70
C TYR A 189 -17.69 -25.40 -12.54
N CYS A 190 -18.19 -24.32 -11.93
CA CYS A 190 -18.44 -23.05 -12.63
C CYS A 190 -17.15 -22.39 -13.09
N ARG A 191 -16.10 -22.44 -12.28
CA ARG A 191 -14.79 -21.87 -12.60
C ARG A 191 -14.11 -22.61 -13.76
N ASP A 192 -14.10 -23.94 -13.70
CA ASP A 192 -13.46 -24.81 -14.69
C ASP A 192 -14.16 -24.75 -16.05
N ASN A 193 -15.47 -24.51 -16.06
CA ASN A 193 -16.28 -24.35 -17.27
C ASN A 193 -16.50 -22.89 -17.69
N HIS A 194 -15.84 -21.92 -17.05
CA HIS A 194 -15.96 -20.48 -17.33
C HIS A 194 -17.40 -19.95 -17.32
N ILE A 195 -18.22 -20.43 -16.38
CA ILE A 195 -19.62 -20.03 -16.21
C ILE A 195 -19.69 -18.76 -15.38
N GLU A 196 -20.24 -17.68 -15.95
CA GLU A 196 -20.55 -16.46 -15.22
C GLU A 196 -21.94 -16.50 -14.58
N LEU A 197 -22.00 -16.18 -13.30
CA LEU A 197 -23.22 -16.29 -12.49
C LEU A 197 -23.83 -14.92 -12.20
N GLU A 198 -25.16 -14.82 -12.22
CA GLU A 198 -25.88 -13.64 -11.74
C GLU A 198 -26.41 -13.83 -10.32
N ARG A 199 -26.59 -15.08 -9.90
CA ARG A 199 -27.03 -15.44 -8.55
C ARG A 199 -26.21 -16.61 -8.03
N ILE A 200 -25.82 -16.52 -6.77
CA ILE A 200 -25.22 -17.63 -6.03
C ILE A 200 -26.05 -17.78 -4.77
N VAL A 201 -26.60 -18.96 -4.54
CA VAL A 201 -27.37 -19.27 -3.33
C VAL A 201 -26.67 -20.42 -2.62
N GLY A 202 -26.57 -20.38 -1.30
CA GLY A 202 -25.87 -21.43 -0.56
C GLY A 202 -26.43 -21.68 0.83
N CYS A 203 -26.75 -22.94 1.11
CA CYS A 203 -27.01 -23.46 2.44
C CYS A 203 -26.02 -24.59 2.70
N ILE A 204 -24.79 -24.22 3.10
CA ILE A 204 -23.65 -25.14 3.21
C ILE A 204 -23.21 -25.34 4.67
N PRO A 205 -22.47 -26.42 4.98
CA PRO A 205 -22.05 -26.75 6.35
C PRO A 205 -21.26 -25.63 7.04
N GLN A 206 -21.50 -25.46 8.35
CA GLN A 206 -20.90 -24.40 9.19
C GLN A 206 -20.36 -24.93 10.52
N ILE A 207 -19.96 -26.20 10.57
CA ILE A 207 -19.42 -26.86 11.76
C ILE A 207 -18.17 -27.62 11.33
N LEU A 208 -17.05 -27.44 12.04
CA LEU A 208 -15.83 -28.19 11.74
C LEU A 208 -15.99 -29.67 12.12
N ASN A 209 -15.46 -30.56 11.28
CA ASN A 209 -15.41 -31.98 11.60
C ASN A 209 -14.50 -32.21 12.83
N PRO A 210 -14.95 -32.98 13.85
CA PRO A 210 -14.11 -33.35 15.00
C PRO A 210 -12.84 -34.12 14.63
N ASN A 211 -12.81 -34.77 13.45
CA ASN A 211 -11.65 -35.45 12.88
C ASN A 211 -11.28 -34.84 11.51
N PRO A 212 -10.37 -33.84 11.46
CA PRO A 212 -10.01 -33.14 10.22
C PRO A 212 -9.45 -34.07 9.13
N ASP A 213 -8.69 -35.10 9.51
CA ASP A 213 -8.07 -36.07 8.59
C ASP A 213 -9.09 -37.00 7.91
N ALA A 214 -10.33 -37.06 8.43
CA ALA A 214 -11.39 -37.84 7.79
C ALA A 214 -11.88 -37.18 6.50
N MET A 215 -11.88 -35.84 6.44
CA MET A 215 -12.43 -35.06 5.33
C MET A 215 -11.42 -34.76 4.21
N SER A 216 -10.13 -35.09 4.41
CA SER A 216 -9.07 -34.93 3.41
C SER A 216 -8.92 -36.13 2.45
N LYS A 217 -9.74 -37.18 2.63
CA LYS A 217 -9.77 -38.38 1.78
C LYS A 217 -10.50 -38.09 0.47
N MET A 218 -10.12 -38.77 -0.62
CA MET A 218 -10.87 -38.73 -1.88
C MET A 218 -12.34 -39.11 -1.64
N ILE A 219 -13.25 -38.17 -1.93
CA ILE A 219 -14.68 -38.38 -1.87
C ILE A 219 -15.07 -39.20 -3.10
N THR A 220 -15.68 -40.36 -2.89
CA THR A 220 -16.11 -41.25 -3.97
C THR A 220 -17.51 -41.79 -3.66
N GLU A 221 -18.23 -42.23 -4.70
CA GLU A 221 -19.56 -42.85 -4.56
C GLU A 221 -19.57 -44.09 -3.64
N ASN A 222 -18.41 -44.74 -3.47
CA ASN A 222 -18.23 -45.95 -2.66
C ASN A 222 -17.87 -45.67 -1.19
N ALA A 223 -17.82 -44.39 -0.77
CA ALA A 223 -17.60 -44.05 0.63
C ALA A 223 -18.80 -44.50 1.51
N SER A 224 -18.56 -44.64 2.81
CA SER A 224 -19.62 -45.09 3.74
C SER A 224 -20.77 -44.08 3.80
N GLU A 225 -21.99 -44.59 4.03
CA GLU A 225 -23.19 -43.75 4.09
C GLU A 225 -23.10 -42.69 5.19
N GLU A 226 -22.56 -43.06 6.35
CA GLU A 226 -22.31 -42.13 7.47
C GLU A 226 -21.35 -41.00 7.08
N PHE A 227 -20.28 -41.32 6.32
CA PHE A 227 -19.33 -40.32 5.87
C PHE A 227 -19.97 -39.36 4.86
N LEU A 228 -20.68 -39.89 3.86
CA LEU A 228 -21.36 -39.08 2.85
C LEU A 228 -22.47 -38.21 3.45
N HIS A 229 -23.21 -38.73 4.43
CA HIS A 229 -24.17 -37.95 5.19
C HIS A 229 -23.48 -36.84 6.00
N SER A 230 -22.32 -37.13 6.60
CA SER A 230 -21.59 -36.13 7.40
C SER A 230 -21.13 -34.90 6.59
N LEU A 231 -21.01 -35.01 5.25
CA LEU A 231 -20.65 -33.90 4.36
C LEU A 231 -21.70 -32.76 4.36
N SER A 232 -22.95 -33.01 4.75
CA SER A 232 -23.97 -31.96 4.90
C SER A 232 -23.90 -31.21 6.23
N ASN A 233 -23.25 -31.80 7.23
CA ASN A 233 -23.20 -31.28 8.60
C ASN A 233 -21.83 -30.67 8.94
N TYR A 234 -20.76 -31.21 8.36
CA TYR A 234 -19.39 -30.85 8.71
C TYR A 234 -18.58 -30.38 7.51
N CYS A 235 -17.66 -29.44 7.76
CA CYS A 235 -16.65 -28.99 6.81
C CYS A 235 -15.23 -29.23 7.34
N ALA A 236 -14.26 -29.27 6.43
CA ALA A 236 -12.84 -29.27 6.75
C ALA A 236 -12.33 -27.85 7.03
N ILE A 237 -11.18 -27.74 7.69
CA ILE A 237 -10.44 -26.47 7.84
C ILE A 237 -10.08 -25.95 6.44
N GLN A 238 -10.40 -24.68 6.17
CA GLN A 238 -10.20 -24.05 4.86
C GLN A 238 -8.96 -23.14 4.78
N GLY A 239 -8.30 -22.86 5.91
CA GLY A 239 -7.16 -21.94 5.98
C GLY A 239 -7.55 -20.48 6.21
N PHE A 240 -8.76 -20.22 6.69
CA PHE A 240 -9.29 -18.88 6.96
C PHE A 240 -9.36 -18.59 8.45
N VAL A 241 -9.28 -17.30 8.82
CA VAL A 241 -9.49 -16.86 10.21
C VAL A 241 -10.88 -17.25 10.71
N GLU A 242 -11.84 -17.34 9.79
CA GLU A 242 -13.22 -17.75 10.01
C GLU A 242 -13.39 -19.25 10.34
N ASP A 243 -12.36 -20.08 10.14
CA ASP A 243 -12.39 -21.51 10.52
C ASP A 243 -12.63 -21.69 12.02
N GLN A 244 -12.07 -20.80 12.85
CA GLN A 244 -12.26 -20.86 14.31
C GLN A 244 -13.73 -20.73 14.74
N PHE A 245 -14.60 -20.22 13.85
CA PHE A 245 -16.03 -20.06 14.07
C PHE A 245 -16.88 -21.05 13.26
N GLY A 246 -16.26 -21.98 12.53
CA GLY A 246 -16.94 -22.90 11.60
C GLY A 246 -17.40 -22.23 10.30
N LEU A 247 -16.94 -21.00 10.01
CA LEU A 247 -17.39 -20.21 8.86
C LEU A 247 -16.41 -20.23 7.68
N GLY A 248 -15.31 -20.99 7.76
CA GLY A 248 -14.28 -21.04 6.71
C GLY A 248 -14.80 -21.49 5.34
N LEU A 249 -15.75 -22.44 5.30
CA LEU A 249 -16.35 -22.89 4.04
C LEU A 249 -17.16 -21.79 3.35
N ILE A 250 -17.91 -20.99 4.12
CA ILE A 250 -18.65 -19.82 3.61
C ILE A 250 -17.65 -18.75 3.14
N ALA A 251 -16.60 -18.47 3.91
CA ALA A 251 -15.55 -17.53 3.52
C ALA A 251 -14.94 -17.89 2.15
N ARG A 252 -14.57 -19.16 1.95
CA ARG A 252 -14.08 -19.67 0.67
C ARG A 252 -15.13 -19.55 -0.44
N ALA A 253 -16.40 -19.91 -0.16
CA ALA A 253 -17.49 -19.81 -1.12
C ALA A 253 -17.73 -18.37 -1.60
N VAL A 254 -17.61 -17.39 -0.70
CA VAL A 254 -17.73 -15.96 -1.05
C VAL A 254 -16.57 -15.55 -1.95
N GLU A 255 -15.33 -15.90 -1.63
CA GLU A 255 -14.17 -15.52 -2.44
C GLU A 255 -14.16 -16.21 -3.83
N GLU A 256 -14.53 -17.48 -3.90
CA GLU A 256 -14.76 -18.16 -5.18
C GLU A 256 -15.93 -17.51 -5.94
N GLY A 257 -16.99 -17.10 -5.22
CA GLY A 257 -18.11 -16.35 -5.75
C GLY A 257 -17.68 -15.05 -6.40
N ILE A 258 -16.76 -14.30 -5.77
CA ILE A 258 -16.21 -13.05 -6.32
C ILE A 258 -15.53 -13.29 -7.68
N SER A 259 -14.94 -14.46 -7.95
CA SER A 259 -14.42 -14.75 -9.30
C SER A 259 -15.49 -14.80 -10.37
N VAL A 260 -16.57 -15.56 -10.11
CA VAL A 260 -17.50 -16.03 -11.15
C VAL A 260 -18.75 -15.17 -11.25
N ILE A 261 -19.07 -14.39 -10.21
CA ILE A 261 -20.27 -13.57 -10.20
C ILE A 261 -20.12 -12.35 -11.12
N LYS A 262 -21.16 -12.02 -11.88
CA LYS A 262 -21.21 -10.77 -12.66
C LYS A 262 -21.22 -9.55 -11.71
N PRO A 263 -20.77 -8.37 -12.16
CA PRO A 263 -20.69 -7.17 -11.32
C PRO A 263 -21.95 -6.86 -10.50
N LEU A 264 -23.15 -7.01 -11.08
CA LEU A 264 -24.43 -6.74 -10.41
C LEU A 264 -25.10 -8.01 -9.85
N GLY A 265 -24.34 -9.09 -9.69
CA GLY A 265 -24.86 -10.33 -9.15
C GLY A 265 -25.08 -10.26 -7.64
N ILE A 266 -25.87 -11.21 -7.14
CA ILE A 266 -26.27 -11.29 -5.73
C ILE A 266 -25.89 -12.67 -5.20
N MET A 267 -25.24 -12.70 -4.05
CA MET A 267 -25.01 -13.93 -3.29
C MET A 267 -26.00 -13.99 -2.14
N ILE A 268 -26.63 -15.14 -1.89
CA ILE A 268 -27.58 -15.31 -0.81
C ILE A 268 -27.17 -16.53 0.01
N PHE A 269 -26.86 -16.31 1.29
CA PHE A 269 -26.37 -17.36 2.17
C PHE A 269 -27.24 -17.52 3.41
N ASN A 270 -27.47 -18.77 3.78
CA ASN A 270 -28.03 -19.13 5.07
C ASN A 270 -26.92 -19.22 6.12
N MET A 271 -27.05 -18.53 7.25
CA MET A 271 -26.01 -18.38 8.26
C MET A 271 -26.53 -18.75 9.65
N GLY A 272 -25.89 -19.73 10.27
CA GLY A 272 -26.13 -20.08 11.67
C GLY A 272 -25.55 -19.00 12.59
N GLY A 273 -26.39 -18.41 13.42
CA GLY A 273 -26.04 -17.30 14.31
C GLY A 273 -25.22 -17.66 15.54
N ARG A 274 -24.71 -18.90 15.66
CA ARG A 274 -23.89 -19.34 16.81
C ARG A 274 -22.67 -18.43 17.03
N PRO A 275 -21.89 -18.04 16.01
CA PRO A 275 -20.75 -17.13 16.17
C PRO A 275 -21.14 -15.70 16.54
N GLY A 276 -22.43 -15.38 16.60
CA GLY A 276 -22.94 -14.05 16.79
C GLY A 276 -23.07 -13.24 15.51
N GLN A 277 -24.01 -12.30 15.53
CA GLN A 277 -24.39 -11.54 14.34
C GLN A 277 -23.21 -10.75 13.74
N ALA A 278 -22.46 -10.04 14.58
CA ALA A 278 -21.34 -9.20 14.12
C ALA A 278 -20.25 -10.02 13.41
N VAL A 279 -19.98 -11.25 13.85
CA VAL A 279 -19.00 -12.14 13.19
C VAL A 279 -19.52 -12.60 11.83
N CYS A 280 -20.82 -12.94 11.75
CA CYS A 280 -21.45 -13.37 10.50
C CYS A 280 -21.48 -12.25 9.46
N GLU A 281 -21.81 -11.02 9.86
CA GLU A 281 -21.84 -9.86 8.97
C GLU A 281 -20.42 -9.48 8.53
N ARG A 282 -19.47 -9.41 9.48
CA ARG A 282 -18.08 -9.06 9.18
C ARG A 282 -17.43 -9.99 8.15
N LEU A 283 -17.82 -11.27 8.08
CA LEU A 283 -17.33 -12.22 7.07
C LEU A 283 -17.50 -11.69 5.64
N PHE A 284 -18.65 -11.09 5.33
CA PHE A 284 -18.95 -10.57 3.99
C PHE A 284 -18.44 -9.13 3.83
N GLU A 285 -18.64 -8.27 4.83
CA GLU A 285 -18.20 -6.87 4.79
C GLU A 285 -16.69 -6.74 4.53
N ARG A 286 -15.88 -7.53 5.24
CA ARG A 286 -14.41 -7.49 5.07
C ARG A 286 -13.95 -7.91 3.67
N ARG A 287 -14.80 -8.62 2.92
CA ARG A 287 -14.59 -9.05 1.52
C ARG A 287 -15.17 -8.05 0.52
N GLY A 288 -15.63 -6.89 0.99
CA GLY A 288 -16.15 -5.80 0.17
C GLY A 288 -17.59 -6.04 -0.28
N LEU A 289 -18.41 -6.74 0.50
CA LEU A 289 -19.83 -6.91 0.21
C LEU A 289 -20.71 -6.02 1.09
N CYS A 290 -21.75 -5.43 0.50
CA CYS A 290 -22.88 -4.84 1.21
C CYS A 290 -23.89 -5.95 1.54
N ILE A 291 -24.36 -5.99 2.78
CA ILE A 291 -25.21 -7.05 3.30
C ILE A 291 -26.61 -6.50 3.62
N ASN A 292 -27.63 -7.29 3.32
CA ASN A 292 -28.99 -7.09 3.79
C ASN A 292 -29.53 -8.37 4.42
N LYS A 293 -29.99 -8.30 5.67
CA LYS A 293 -30.63 -9.43 6.36
C LYS A 293 -32.06 -9.55 5.90
N LEU A 294 -32.36 -10.58 5.10
CA LEU A 294 -33.68 -10.79 4.52
C LEU A 294 -34.67 -11.42 5.50
N TRP A 295 -34.18 -12.40 6.26
CA TRP A 295 -34.99 -13.23 7.14
C TRP A 295 -34.16 -13.74 8.30
N GLN A 296 -34.81 -13.97 9.44
CA GLN A 296 -34.20 -14.62 10.59
C GLN A 296 -35.25 -15.38 11.38
N THR A 297 -34.91 -16.60 11.81
CA THR A 297 -35.70 -17.38 12.76
C THR A 297 -34.79 -18.00 13.83
N LYS A 298 -35.36 -18.73 14.79
CA LYS A 298 -34.62 -19.53 15.77
C LYS A 298 -34.97 -20.99 15.57
N ILE A 299 -33.95 -21.84 15.58
CA ILE A 299 -34.08 -23.28 15.41
C ILE A 299 -33.47 -24.01 16.59
N LEU A 300 -34.04 -25.16 16.95
CA LEU A 300 -33.47 -25.98 18.02
C LEU A 300 -32.09 -26.50 17.59
N GLN A 301 -31.14 -26.52 18.53
CA GLN A 301 -29.86 -27.17 18.28
C GLN A 301 -30.10 -28.68 18.17
N ALA A 302 -29.62 -29.29 17.08
CA ALA A 302 -29.72 -30.72 16.88
C ALA A 302 -28.97 -31.47 18.01
N ALA A 303 -29.57 -32.54 18.52
CA ALA A 303 -29.11 -33.24 19.72
C ALA A 303 -27.78 -33.99 19.53
N ASP A 304 -27.45 -34.31 18.28
CA ASP A 304 -26.23 -34.98 17.84
C ASP A 304 -25.06 -34.00 17.57
N THR A 305 -25.32 -32.70 17.55
CA THR A 305 -24.27 -31.69 17.36
C THR A 305 -23.53 -31.42 18.67
N ASP A 306 -22.27 -31.84 18.76
CA ASP A 306 -21.42 -31.51 19.90
C ASP A 306 -20.93 -30.05 19.85
N ILE A 307 -21.29 -29.27 20.88
CA ILE A 307 -20.86 -27.87 21.05
C ILE A 307 -19.69 -27.71 22.04
N SER A 308 -19.12 -28.80 22.54
CA SER A 308 -17.99 -28.78 23.50
C SER A 308 -16.77 -28.00 22.98
N ALA A 309 -16.50 -28.10 21.68
CA ALA A 309 -15.42 -27.35 21.02
C ALA A 309 -15.62 -25.83 21.14
N LEU A 310 -16.86 -25.34 21.09
CA LEU A 310 -17.18 -23.91 21.23
C LEU A 310 -16.91 -23.43 22.68
N VAL A 311 -17.15 -24.28 23.67
CA VAL A 311 -16.85 -23.99 25.08
C VAL A 311 -15.35 -23.83 25.32
N GLU A 312 -14.52 -24.68 24.70
CA GLU A 312 -13.06 -24.56 24.78
C GLU A 312 -12.55 -23.30 24.06
N ILE A 313 -13.19 -22.86 22.97
CA ILE A 313 -12.88 -21.58 22.33
C ILE A 313 -13.19 -20.42 23.30
N GLU A 314 -14.38 -20.35 23.91
CA GLU A 314 -14.73 -19.30 24.89
C GLU A 314 -13.82 -19.26 26.14
N LYS A 315 -13.14 -20.37 26.44
CA LYS A 315 -12.19 -20.45 27.55
C LYS A 315 -10.85 -19.82 27.20
N ASN A 316 -10.46 -19.87 25.93
CA ASN A 316 -9.15 -19.42 25.44
C ASN A 316 -9.24 -18.11 24.62
N SER A 317 -10.45 -17.58 24.40
CA SER A 317 -10.72 -16.38 23.59
C SER A 317 -11.71 -15.45 24.31
N PRO A 318 -11.63 -14.12 24.10
CA PRO A 318 -12.64 -13.18 24.59
C PRO A 318 -13.98 -13.27 23.86
N HIS A 319 -14.06 -14.04 22.77
CA HIS A 319 -15.28 -14.23 22.00
C HIS A 319 -16.38 -14.95 22.79
N ARG A 320 -17.64 -14.61 22.53
CA ARG A 320 -18.82 -15.27 23.11
C ARG A 320 -19.76 -15.71 22.01
N PHE A 321 -20.12 -17.00 22.01
CA PHE A 321 -21.13 -17.53 21.10
C PHE A 321 -22.53 -17.16 21.59
N GLU A 322 -23.50 -17.17 20.66
CA GLU A 322 -24.89 -16.79 20.90
C GLU A 322 -25.82 -18.00 20.78
N PHE A 323 -26.31 -18.48 21.92
CA PHE A 323 -27.38 -19.48 22.03
C PHE A 323 -28.58 -18.90 22.79
N PHE A 324 -29.73 -19.55 22.74
CA PHE A 324 -30.91 -19.15 23.51
C PHE A 324 -31.50 -20.36 24.25
N MET A 325 -32.12 -20.11 25.39
CA MET A 325 -32.86 -21.13 26.14
C MET A 325 -34.22 -21.36 25.48
N GLY A 326 -34.38 -22.47 24.76
CA GLY A 326 -35.57 -22.76 23.95
C GLY A 326 -35.75 -21.78 22.78
N LEU A 327 -36.89 -21.87 22.09
CA LEU A 327 -37.17 -21.05 20.89
C LEU A 327 -37.63 -19.62 21.23
N VAL A 328 -38.20 -19.41 22.41
CA VAL A 328 -38.78 -18.13 22.85
C VAL A 328 -37.82 -17.24 23.63
N GLY A 329 -36.65 -17.77 24.04
CA GLY A 329 -35.65 -16.99 24.77
C GLY A 329 -35.14 -15.84 23.92
N ASP A 330 -35.14 -14.62 24.46
CA ASP A 330 -34.76 -13.37 23.79
C ASP A 330 -33.33 -12.94 24.09
N GLN A 331 -32.80 -13.33 25.25
CA GLN A 331 -31.42 -13.05 25.67
C GLN A 331 -30.46 -14.15 25.23
N PRO A 332 -29.34 -13.80 24.56
CA PRO A 332 -28.32 -14.78 24.22
C PRO A 332 -27.54 -15.24 25.46
N ILE A 333 -27.23 -16.52 25.51
CA ILE A 333 -26.35 -17.16 26.49
C ILE A 333 -25.09 -17.69 25.78
N CYS A 334 -23.96 -17.66 26.49
CA CYS A 334 -22.68 -18.16 25.97
C CYS A 334 -22.67 -19.68 25.81
N ALA A 335 -21.73 -20.21 25.01
CA ALA A 335 -21.59 -21.64 24.76
C ALA A 335 -21.44 -22.45 26.06
N ARG A 336 -20.66 -21.95 27.03
CA ARG A 336 -20.50 -22.61 28.33
C ARG A 336 -21.84 -22.81 29.07
N THR A 337 -22.67 -21.77 29.11
CA THR A 337 -23.99 -21.82 29.75
C THR A 337 -24.93 -22.72 28.96
N ALA A 338 -24.91 -22.62 27.63
CA ALA A 338 -25.73 -23.44 26.74
C ALA A 338 -25.40 -24.94 26.90
N TRP A 339 -24.12 -25.29 26.93
CA TRP A 339 -23.65 -26.67 27.13
C TRP A 339 -24.07 -27.22 28.49
N ALA A 340 -23.89 -26.44 29.56
CA ALA A 340 -24.29 -26.86 30.91
C ALA A 340 -25.82 -27.03 31.02
N TYR A 341 -26.59 -26.11 30.42
CA TYR A 341 -28.05 -26.18 30.41
C TYR A 341 -28.56 -27.38 29.59
N ALA A 342 -27.96 -27.64 28.43
CA ALA A 342 -28.30 -28.79 27.58
C ALA A 342 -27.99 -30.13 28.28
N LYS A 343 -26.82 -30.25 28.94
CA LYS A 343 -26.46 -31.44 29.74
C LYS A 343 -27.41 -31.67 30.91
N ALA A 344 -28.02 -30.62 31.45
CA ALA A 344 -29.04 -30.71 32.50
C ALA A 344 -30.46 -31.05 31.96
N GLY A 345 -30.61 -31.36 30.66
CA GLY A 345 -31.88 -31.70 30.02
C GLY A 345 -32.65 -30.49 29.44
N GLY A 346 -32.06 -29.29 29.48
CA GLY A 346 -32.60 -28.11 28.83
C GLY A 346 -32.51 -28.18 27.30
N ARG A 347 -33.41 -27.48 26.60
CA ARG A 347 -33.32 -27.32 25.14
C ARG A 347 -32.68 -25.98 24.80
N ILE A 348 -31.67 -25.98 23.93
CA ILE A 348 -31.03 -24.76 23.43
C ILE A 348 -31.41 -24.54 21.97
N SER A 349 -31.45 -23.28 21.56
CA SER A 349 -31.66 -22.87 20.18
C SER A 349 -30.58 -21.88 19.74
N HIS A 350 -30.47 -21.64 18.45
CA HIS A 350 -29.65 -20.58 17.88
C HIS A 350 -30.41 -19.87 16.76
N ALA A 351 -30.01 -18.65 16.44
CA ALA A 351 -30.59 -17.92 15.32
C ALA A 351 -30.13 -18.53 13.98
N LEU A 352 -30.98 -18.46 12.97
CA LEU A 352 -30.65 -18.80 11.59
C LEU A 352 -31.07 -17.62 10.71
N SER A 353 -30.12 -17.01 10.02
CA SER A 353 -30.33 -15.76 9.25
C SER A 353 -30.03 -15.96 7.78
N VAL A 354 -30.84 -15.38 6.91
CA VAL A 354 -30.60 -15.36 5.46
C VAL A 354 -30.13 -13.98 5.05
N TYR A 355 -28.92 -13.91 4.52
CA TYR A 355 -28.29 -12.66 4.08
C TYR A 355 -28.22 -12.60 2.56
N SER A 356 -28.61 -11.45 2.00
CA SER A 356 -28.34 -11.07 0.62
C SER A 356 -27.11 -10.16 0.58
N CYS A 357 -26.13 -10.53 -0.22
CA CYS A 357 -24.83 -9.87 -0.30
C CYS A 357 -24.54 -9.43 -1.74
N GLN A 358 -24.12 -8.18 -1.91
CA GLN A 358 -23.74 -7.59 -3.20
C GLN A 358 -22.34 -7.01 -3.11
N LEU A 359 -21.55 -7.10 -4.18
CA LEU A 359 -20.24 -6.47 -4.21
C LEU A 359 -20.37 -4.94 -4.15
N ARG A 360 -19.68 -4.33 -3.19
CA ARG A 360 -19.36 -2.90 -3.22
C ARG A 360 -18.39 -2.67 -4.38
N GLN A 361 -18.62 -1.65 -5.20
CA GLN A 361 -17.77 -1.29 -6.34
C GLN A 361 -17.18 -2.52 -7.09
N PRO A 362 -18.03 -3.31 -7.78
CA PRO A 362 -17.73 -4.69 -8.12
C PRO A 362 -16.45 -4.89 -8.93
N ASN A 363 -16.17 -3.99 -9.88
CA ASN A 363 -14.99 -4.10 -10.73
C ASN A 363 -13.68 -3.95 -9.92
N GLN A 364 -13.68 -3.05 -8.94
CA GLN A 364 -12.53 -2.77 -8.08
C GLN A 364 -12.29 -3.94 -7.12
N VAL A 365 -13.34 -4.43 -6.46
CA VAL A 365 -13.23 -5.59 -5.56
C VAL A 365 -12.76 -6.84 -6.31
N LYS A 366 -13.33 -7.13 -7.50
CA LYS A 366 -12.86 -8.26 -8.32
C LYS A 366 -11.37 -8.15 -8.68
N LYS A 367 -10.89 -6.95 -9.03
CA LYS A 367 -9.45 -6.70 -9.30
C LYS A 367 -8.56 -6.96 -8.07
N ILE A 368 -9.02 -6.58 -6.88
CA ILE A 368 -8.29 -6.83 -5.63
C ILE A 368 -8.13 -8.32 -5.38
N PHE A 369 -9.22 -9.09 -5.45
CA PHE A 369 -9.19 -10.54 -5.26
C PHE A 369 -8.45 -11.29 -6.38
N GLU A 370 -8.47 -10.78 -7.62
CA GLU A 370 -7.62 -11.32 -8.69
C GLU A 370 -6.14 -11.12 -8.40
N PHE A 371 -5.73 -9.96 -7.88
CA PHE A 371 -4.35 -9.72 -7.49
C PHE A 371 -3.90 -10.65 -6.36
N LEU A 372 -4.73 -10.81 -5.31
CA LEU A 372 -4.41 -11.66 -4.17
C LEU A 372 -4.16 -13.13 -4.58
N ARG A 373 -5.00 -13.67 -5.46
CA ARG A 373 -4.87 -15.04 -5.96
C ARG A 373 -3.66 -15.28 -6.88
N ASN A 374 -3.03 -14.22 -7.38
CA ASN A 374 -1.89 -14.31 -8.29
C ASN A 374 -0.57 -14.18 -7.52
N GLY A 375 -0.37 -15.05 -6.51
CA GLY A 375 0.90 -15.16 -5.77
C GLY A 375 0.97 -14.31 -4.49
N PHE A 376 -0.17 -13.91 -3.92
CA PHE A 376 -0.26 -13.14 -2.69
C PHE A 376 -1.31 -13.72 -1.71
N ASP A 377 -1.59 -15.02 -1.79
CA ASP A 377 -2.60 -15.68 -0.94
C ASP A 377 -2.29 -15.54 0.55
N ASP A 378 -1.01 -15.51 0.92
CA ASP A 378 -0.54 -15.34 2.31
C ASP A 378 -1.04 -14.05 2.97
N ILE A 379 -1.36 -13.01 2.19
CA ILE A 379 -1.86 -11.74 2.70
C ILE A 379 -3.37 -11.54 2.47
N SER A 380 -4.07 -12.53 1.90
CA SER A 380 -5.52 -12.47 1.73
C SER A 380 -6.25 -12.28 3.07
N SER A 381 -5.75 -12.95 4.12
CA SER A 381 -6.28 -12.87 5.48
C SER A 381 -6.15 -11.48 6.12
N SER A 382 -5.26 -10.63 5.61
CA SER A 382 -5.06 -9.25 6.06
C SER A 382 -5.98 -8.25 5.35
N LEU A 383 -6.69 -8.64 4.29
CA LEU A 383 -7.67 -7.78 3.64
C LEU A 383 -8.85 -7.53 4.59
N ASP A 384 -9.13 -6.25 4.82
CA ASP A 384 -10.32 -5.80 5.54
C ASP A 384 -10.95 -4.62 4.79
N LEU A 385 -12.03 -4.91 4.08
CA LEU A 385 -12.87 -3.94 3.36
C LEU A 385 -14.18 -3.64 4.12
N SER A 386 -14.23 -3.88 5.43
CA SER A 386 -15.35 -3.44 6.25
C SER A 386 -15.19 -1.96 6.58
N PHE A 387 -16.24 -1.16 6.44
CA PHE A 387 -16.16 0.29 6.66
C PHE A 387 -17.41 0.76 7.40
N GLU A 388 -17.21 1.59 8.42
CA GLU A 388 -18.32 2.26 9.12
C GLU A 388 -18.90 3.42 8.30
N ASP A 389 -18.05 4.08 7.48
CA ASP A 389 -18.41 5.19 6.60
C ASP A 389 -18.20 4.81 5.14
N ASP A 390 -19.26 4.89 4.34
CA ASP A 390 -19.23 4.56 2.92
C ASP A 390 -18.29 5.48 2.13
N SER A 391 -18.08 6.73 2.55
CA SER A 391 -17.13 7.65 1.90
C SER A 391 -15.68 7.18 2.02
N VAL A 392 -15.30 6.55 3.14
CA VAL A 392 -13.96 5.96 3.32
C VAL A 392 -13.79 4.75 2.41
N ALA A 393 -14.83 3.93 2.27
CA ALA A 393 -14.83 2.81 1.34
C ALA A 393 -14.70 3.28 -0.12
N ASP A 394 -15.40 4.37 -0.44
CA ASP A 394 -15.43 4.94 -1.78
C ASP A 394 -14.08 5.51 -2.22
N GLU A 395 -13.21 5.90 -1.30
CA GLU A 395 -11.80 6.24 -1.59
C GLU A 395 -10.85 5.03 -1.50
N LYS A 396 -10.99 4.19 -0.46
CA LYS A 396 -10.01 3.13 -0.20
C LYS A 396 -10.08 1.99 -1.22
N ILE A 397 -11.27 1.54 -1.60
CA ILE A 397 -11.43 0.40 -2.53
C ILE A 397 -10.85 0.72 -3.92
N PRO A 398 -11.13 1.87 -4.55
CA PRO A 398 -10.51 2.20 -5.82
C PRO A 398 -9.00 2.39 -5.71
N PHE A 399 -8.51 3.01 -4.63
CA PHE A 399 -7.08 3.12 -4.40
C PHE A 399 -6.41 1.75 -4.28
N LEU A 400 -6.98 0.80 -3.55
CA LEU A 400 -6.44 -0.56 -3.46
C LEU A 400 -6.45 -1.23 -4.84
N ALA A 401 -7.52 -1.09 -5.62
CA ALA A 401 -7.56 -1.60 -6.99
C ALA A 401 -6.58 -0.89 -7.95
N HIS A 402 -6.26 0.39 -7.71
CA HIS A 402 -5.20 1.09 -8.42
C HIS A 402 -3.82 0.55 -8.03
N LEU A 403 -3.57 0.40 -6.73
CA LEU A 403 -2.33 -0.12 -6.17
C LEU A 403 -2.06 -1.55 -6.65
N THR A 404 -3.08 -2.42 -6.77
CA THR A 404 -2.89 -3.76 -7.32
C THR A 404 -2.39 -3.73 -8.76
N ASN A 405 -2.95 -2.88 -9.62
CA ASN A 405 -2.47 -2.74 -11.01
C ASN A 405 -1.04 -2.20 -11.03
N VAL A 406 -0.74 -1.18 -10.23
CA VAL A 406 0.63 -0.64 -10.11
C VAL A 406 1.60 -1.74 -9.68
N LEU A 407 1.29 -2.50 -8.63
CA LEU A 407 2.17 -3.56 -8.13
C LEU A 407 2.28 -4.76 -9.08
N LYS A 408 1.24 -5.06 -9.87
CA LYS A 408 1.25 -6.11 -10.90
C LYS A 408 2.17 -5.73 -12.06
N GLU A 409 2.10 -4.49 -12.53
CA GLU A 409 2.85 -4.00 -13.71
C GLU A 409 4.28 -3.56 -13.38
N ILE A 410 4.51 -3.01 -12.18
CA ILE A 410 5.79 -2.40 -11.84
C ILE A 410 6.86 -3.45 -11.59
N SER A 411 7.98 -3.34 -12.29
CA SER A 411 9.19 -4.09 -12.00
C SER A 411 10.12 -3.31 -11.06
N PHE A 412 10.17 -1.99 -11.13
CA PHE A 412 10.96 -1.08 -10.27
C PHE A 412 10.26 0.29 -10.16
N PHE A 413 10.52 1.07 -9.12
CA PHE A 413 9.94 2.42 -9.03
C PHE A 413 10.63 3.38 -10.00
N PRO A 414 9.88 4.17 -10.81
CA PRO A 414 10.47 5.09 -11.77
C PRO A 414 11.20 6.24 -11.07
N TYR A 415 12.11 6.90 -11.81
CA TYR A 415 12.75 8.12 -11.33
C TYR A 415 11.71 9.21 -11.05
N GLU A 416 11.88 9.87 -9.90
CA GLU A 416 11.12 11.04 -9.54
C GLU A 416 12.01 12.27 -9.48
N GLN A 417 11.57 13.34 -10.14
CA GLN A 417 12.17 14.65 -9.97
C GLN A 417 12.01 15.12 -8.51
N PRO A 418 12.96 15.91 -7.97
CA PRO A 418 12.83 16.48 -6.62
C PRO A 418 11.55 17.31 -6.43
N ALA A 419 11.07 17.95 -7.50
CA ALA A 419 9.78 18.65 -7.50
C ALA A 419 8.55 17.74 -7.35
N GLY A 420 8.73 16.41 -7.32
CA GLY A 420 7.67 15.41 -7.34
C GLY A 420 7.43 14.82 -8.73
N SER A 421 6.76 13.66 -8.74
CA SER A 421 6.41 12.93 -9.95
C SER A 421 5.69 13.84 -10.94
N ARG A 422 6.17 13.86 -12.19
CA ARG A 422 5.57 14.66 -13.25
C ARG A 422 4.12 14.25 -13.50
N ARG A 423 3.79 12.95 -13.35
CA ARG A 423 2.42 12.43 -13.43
C ARG A 423 1.54 13.06 -12.34
N PHE A 424 2.00 13.04 -11.09
CA PHE A 424 1.25 13.60 -9.97
C PHE A 424 1.05 15.11 -10.09
N ARG A 425 2.11 15.86 -10.44
CA ARG A 425 2.00 17.30 -10.72
C ARG A 425 1.07 17.61 -11.89
N SER A 426 1.07 16.77 -12.93
CA SER A 426 0.16 16.91 -14.07
C SER A 426 -1.30 16.71 -13.64
N LEU A 427 -1.58 15.75 -12.77
CA LEU A 427 -2.91 15.52 -12.21
C LEU A 427 -3.38 16.72 -11.37
N ILE A 428 -2.53 17.27 -10.50
CA ILE A 428 -2.85 18.48 -9.72
C ILE A 428 -3.15 19.65 -10.68
N SER A 429 -2.29 19.88 -11.68
CA SER A 429 -2.50 20.97 -12.64
C SER A 429 -3.79 20.77 -13.46
N ALA A 430 -4.11 19.53 -13.85
CA ALA A 430 -5.32 19.19 -14.56
C ALA A 430 -6.57 19.40 -13.69
N PHE A 431 -6.50 19.05 -12.40
CA PHE A 431 -7.56 19.33 -11.44
C PHE A 431 -7.83 20.84 -11.32
N MET A 432 -6.76 21.63 -11.16
CA MET A 432 -6.85 23.09 -11.10
C MET A 432 -7.44 23.70 -12.39
N ARG A 433 -7.07 23.18 -13.58
CA ARG A 433 -7.65 23.59 -14.86
C ARG A 433 -9.13 23.21 -15.00
N THR A 434 -9.47 22.00 -14.61
CA THR A 434 -10.80 21.41 -14.87
C THR A 434 -11.85 21.93 -13.90
N TYR A 435 -11.54 21.91 -12.59
CA TYR A 435 -12.48 22.26 -11.53
C TYR A 435 -12.44 23.75 -11.16
N HIS A 436 -11.27 24.38 -11.21
CA HIS A 436 -11.08 25.76 -10.77
C HIS A 436 -10.79 26.75 -11.90
N ARG A 437 -10.66 26.29 -13.15
CA ARG A 437 -10.35 27.13 -14.34
C ARG A 437 -9.03 27.90 -14.22
N ILE A 438 -8.07 27.34 -13.48
CA ILE A 438 -6.75 27.94 -13.29
C ILE A 438 -5.78 27.30 -14.31
N PRO A 439 -5.25 28.05 -15.31
CA PRO A 439 -4.38 27.53 -16.36
C PRO A 439 -2.94 27.27 -15.87
N LEU A 440 -2.77 26.37 -14.90
CA LEU A 440 -1.46 25.91 -14.43
C LEU A 440 -0.92 24.75 -15.29
N THR A 441 0.40 24.57 -15.29
CA THR A 441 1.09 23.38 -15.78
C THR A 441 1.81 22.66 -14.64
N ALA A 442 2.39 21.48 -14.92
CA ALA A 442 3.22 20.77 -13.94
C ALA A 442 4.45 21.59 -13.48
N ASP A 443 4.92 22.53 -14.30
CA ASP A 443 6.07 23.40 -14.01
C ASP A 443 5.74 24.57 -13.09
N ASN A 444 4.48 24.67 -12.64
CA ASN A 444 4.07 25.62 -11.61
C ASN A 444 3.98 24.98 -10.22
N ILE A 445 4.21 23.67 -10.09
CA ILE A 445 3.86 22.91 -8.89
C ILE A 445 5.10 22.19 -8.34
N VAL A 446 5.47 22.43 -7.09
CA VAL A 446 6.53 21.69 -6.39
C VAL A 446 5.93 20.90 -5.24
N VAL A 447 6.19 19.60 -5.18
CA VAL A 447 5.63 18.68 -4.19
C VAL A 447 6.60 18.53 -3.01
N PHE A 448 6.05 18.57 -1.81
CA PHE A 448 6.75 18.42 -0.53
C PHE A 448 6.15 17.27 0.29
N PRO A 449 6.93 16.64 1.19
CA PRO A 449 6.42 15.60 2.09
C PRO A 449 5.30 16.07 3.01
N SER A 450 5.31 17.34 3.45
CA SER A 450 4.26 17.92 4.28
C SER A 450 4.21 19.44 4.15
N ARG A 451 3.11 20.04 4.60
CA ARG A 451 2.92 21.50 4.68
C ARG A 451 4.01 22.14 5.52
N THR A 452 4.33 21.53 6.66
CA THR A 452 5.38 22.00 7.57
C THR A 452 6.74 22.06 6.86
N VAL A 453 7.08 20.99 6.14
CA VAL A 453 8.36 20.90 5.41
C VAL A 453 8.42 21.95 4.29
N ALA A 454 7.30 22.22 3.60
CA ALA A 454 7.23 23.26 2.58
C ALA A 454 7.52 24.65 3.17
N ILE A 455 6.89 24.99 4.30
CA ILE A 455 7.06 26.29 4.98
C ILE A 455 8.49 26.43 5.52
N GLU A 456 9.03 25.42 6.21
CA GLU A 456 10.40 25.47 6.73
C GLU A 456 11.42 25.62 5.58
N SER A 457 11.22 24.89 4.47
CA SER A 457 12.10 24.95 3.30
C SER A 457 12.07 26.34 2.64
N ALA A 458 10.89 26.95 2.51
CA ALA A 458 10.74 28.30 1.98
C ALA A 458 11.44 29.35 2.86
N LEU A 459 11.28 29.26 4.19
CA LEU A 459 11.95 30.18 5.13
C LEU A 459 13.47 30.01 5.10
N ARG A 460 13.99 28.78 4.98
CA ARG A 460 15.45 28.54 4.85
C ARG A 460 16.00 29.09 3.54
N LEU A 461 15.30 28.85 2.42
CA LEU A 461 15.67 29.36 1.10
C LEU A 461 15.82 30.89 1.09
N LEU A 462 14.87 31.58 1.73
CA LEU A 462 14.86 33.03 1.78
C LEU A 462 15.74 33.59 2.90
N SER A 463 15.94 32.84 3.99
CA SER A 463 16.67 33.27 5.20
C SER A 463 16.32 34.70 5.65
N PRO A 464 15.02 35.02 5.88
CA PRO A 464 14.62 36.39 6.19
C PRO A 464 15.10 36.79 7.59
N ARG A 465 15.65 37.99 7.72
CA ARG A 465 15.92 38.59 9.04
C ARG A 465 14.65 38.71 9.89
N LEU A 466 13.52 39.03 9.25
CA LEU A 466 12.22 39.08 9.90
C LEU A 466 11.17 38.44 9.00
N ALA A 467 10.49 37.43 9.51
CA ALA A 467 9.29 36.85 8.93
C ALA A 467 8.10 37.02 9.87
N ILE A 468 6.92 37.22 9.31
CA ILE A 468 5.66 37.13 10.05
C ILE A 468 4.98 35.83 9.63
N VAL A 469 4.58 35.01 10.60
CA VAL A 469 3.97 33.70 10.34
C VAL A 469 2.69 33.57 11.16
N ASP A 470 1.63 33.08 10.51
CA ASP A 470 0.39 32.67 11.16
C ASP A 470 0.65 31.73 12.35
N GLU A 471 0.08 32.05 13.51
CA GLU A 471 0.25 31.30 14.76
C GLU A 471 -0.02 29.78 14.63
N GLN A 472 -0.90 29.37 13.72
CA GLN A 472 -1.23 27.95 13.53
C GLN A 472 -0.14 27.20 12.76
N LEU A 473 0.73 27.94 12.06
CA LEU A 473 1.80 27.40 11.23
C LEU A 473 3.17 27.44 11.94
N THR A 474 3.29 28.12 13.08
CA THR A 474 4.57 28.25 13.82
C THR A 474 4.90 27.07 14.71
N ARG A 475 3.91 26.27 15.11
CA ARG A 475 4.06 25.13 16.05
C ARG A 475 5.21 24.18 15.70
N HIS A 476 5.49 24.01 14.41
CA HIS A 476 6.50 23.07 13.92
C HIS A 476 7.76 23.76 13.37
N LEU A 477 7.87 25.08 13.51
CA LEU A 477 9.10 25.80 13.18
C LEU A 477 10.14 25.65 14.31
N PRO A 478 11.44 25.81 14.01
CA PRO A 478 12.48 25.84 15.03
C PRO A 478 12.18 26.85 16.15
N ARG A 479 12.20 26.40 17.42
CA ARG A 479 11.87 27.24 18.57
C ARG A 479 12.74 28.51 18.67
N GLN A 480 14.00 28.40 18.24
CA GLN A 480 14.97 29.51 18.22
C GLN A 480 14.53 30.67 17.31
N TRP A 481 13.74 30.39 16.26
CA TRP A 481 13.22 31.43 15.38
C TRP A 481 12.13 32.27 16.06
N LEU A 482 11.38 31.65 16.97
CA LEU A 482 10.28 32.29 17.72
C LEU A 482 10.77 33.03 18.96
N THR A 483 11.87 32.58 19.57
CA THR A 483 12.41 33.19 20.80
C THR A 483 13.48 34.26 20.55
N SER A 484 13.99 34.38 19.32
CA SER A 484 15.03 35.36 18.97
C SER A 484 14.47 36.76 18.79
N LEU A 485 14.44 37.57 19.85
CA LEU A 485 14.13 39.01 19.73
C LEU A 485 15.38 39.79 19.31
N SER A 486 15.72 39.71 18.02
CA SER A 486 16.80 40.51 17.42
C SER A 486 16.45 42.00 17.26
N ILE A 487 15.27 42.43 17.70
CA ILE A 487 14.72 43.78 17.55
C ILE A 487 15.34 44.78 18.55
N GLU A 488 15.93 44.31 19.66
CA GLU A 488 16.49 45.18 20.72
C GLU A 488 18.03 45.33 20.73
N LYS A 489 18.78 44.64 19.85
CA LYS A 489 20.25 44.72 19.89
C LYS A 489 20.76 46.01 19.23
N THR A 490 21.08 46.99 20.07
CA THR A 490 21.92 48.16 19.78
C THR A 490 23.29 47.75 19.23
N GLU A 491 23.89 48.63 18.43
CA GLU A 491 25.05 48.48 17.53
C GLU A 491 26.36 47.88 18.09
N ALA A 492 26.40 47.38 19.33
CA ALA A 492 27.63 46.96 20.01
C ALA A 492 27.92 45.44 20.04
N ALA A 493 27.09 44.59 19.41
CA ALA A 493 27.36 43.14 19.32
C ALA A 493 27.39 42.67 17.86
N LYS A 494 28.50 42.91 17.18
CA LYS A 494 28.86 42.22 15.93
C LYS A 494 29.25 40.77 16.23
N THR A 495 28.27 39.90 16.43
CA THR A 495 28.46 38.44 16.33
C THR A 495 27.30 37.81 15.54
N SER A 496 27.70 37.25 14.38
CA SER A 496 26.98 36.53 13.32
C SER A 496 25.83 37.24 12.59
N GLU A 497 26.04 37.47 11.29
CA GLU A 497 25.03 37.85 10.30
C GLU A 497 23.95 36.75 10.20
N GLU A 498 22.68 37.15 10.36
CA GLU A 498 21.45 36.48 9.87
C GLU A 498 20.91 35.24 10.61
N ASP A 499 20.43 35.41 11.85
CA ASP A 499 19.44 34.50 12.46
C ASP A 499 18.02 34.85 11.97
N ILE A 500 17.25 33.86 11.52
CA ILE A 500 15.84 34.03 11.11
C ILE A 500 15.01 34.34 12.37
N THR A 501 14.38 35.51 12.43
CA THR A 501 13.40 35.85 13.45
C THR A 501 11.98 35.72 12.89
N VAL A 502 11.12 34.97 13.59
CA VAL A 502 9.71 34.77 13.26
C VAL A 502 8.86 35.44 14.33
N ILE A 503 7.95 36.32 13.90
CA ILE A 503 6.89 36.87 14.74
C ILE A 503 5.59 36.15 14.41
N GLU A 504 4.96 35.59 15.45
CA GLU A 504 3.64 34.98 15.35
C GLU A 504 2.58 36.06 15.12
N ALA A 505 1.65 35.79 14.22
CA ALA A 505 0.56 36.71 13.89
C ALA A 505 -0.80 35.98 13.83
N PRO A 506 -1.89 36.68 14.18
CA PRO A 506 -3.23 36.16 13.97
C PRO A 506 -3.52 35.90 12.49
N ARG A 507 -4.32 34.87 12.21
CA ARG A 507 -4.73 34.48 10.85
C ARG A 507 -5.59 35.52 10.10
N GLN A 508 -6.24 36.43 10.82
CA GLN A 508 -7.16 37.41 10.20
C GLN A 508 -6.40 38.39 9.31
N SER A 509 -6.86 38.58 8.07
CA SER A 509 -6.13 39.34 7.06
C SER A 509 -5.89 40.81 7.45
N ASP A 510 -6.85 41.49 8.08
CA ASP A 510 -6.71 42.89 8.49
C ASP A 510 -5.59 43.10 9.53
N LEU A 511 -5.52 42.21 10.52
CA LEU A 511 -4.48 42.24 11.56
C LEU A 511 -3.11 41.91 10.96
N MET A 512 -3.06 40.91 10.08
CA MET A 512 -1.85 40.55 9.34
C MET A 512 -1.34 41.75 8.51
N VAL A 513 -2.23 42.45 7.80
CA VAL A 513 -1.90 43.65 7.03
C VAL A 513 -1.37 44.77 7.92
N GLU A 514 -1.99 45.01 9.07
CA GLU A 514 -1.49 45.99 10.04
C GLU A 514 -0.06 45.66 10.47
N LEU A 515 0.19 44.41 10.85
CA LEU A 515 1.52 43.95 11.26
C LEU A 515 2.54 44.06 10.12
N ILE A 516 2.19 43.70 8.89
CA ILE A 516 3.06 43.85 7.71
C ILE A 516 3.44 45.31 7.50
N LYS A 517 2.47 46.23 7.57
CA LYS A 517 2.71 47.68 7.38
C LYS A 517 3.61 48.26 8.46
N LYS A 518 3.47 47.79 9.70
CA LYS A 518 4.24 48.29 10.86
C LYS A 518 5.65 47.70 10.95
N LEU A 519 5.76 46.38 10.81
CA LEU A 519 6.99 45.63 11.04
C LEU A 519 7.84 45.48 9.78
N LYS A 520 7.25 45.65 8.59
CA LYS A 520 7.91 45.57 7.28
C LYS A 520 8.78 44.30 7.14
N PRO A 521 8.19 43.10 7.30
CA PRO A 521 8.93 41.85 7.19
C PRO A 521 9.44 41.62 5.78
N LEU A 522 10.38 40.68 5.61
CA LEU A 522 10.86 40.24 4.30
C LEU A 522 9.99 39.12 3.73
N VAL A 523 9.45 38.27 4.61
CA VAL A 523 8.59 37.14 4.26
C VAL A 523 7.36 37.12 5.16
N VAL A 524 6.22 36.82 4.58
CA VAL A 524 4.95 36.60 5.27
C VAL A 524 4.47 35.20 4.92
N VAL A 525 4.14 34.41 5.94
CA VAL A 525 3.45 33.12 5.76
C VAL A 525 2.10 33.22 6.45
N SER A 526 1.01 33.23 5.70
CA SER A 526 -0.34 33.49 6.23
C SER A 526 -1.30 32.39 5.84
N GLY A 527 -2.17 31.97 6.75
CA GLY A 527 -3.43 31.35 6.38
C GLY A 527 -4.47 32.40 5.95
N ILE A 528 -5.69 31.95 5.68
CA ILE A 528 -6.87 32.82 5.54
C ILE A 528 -7.95 32.33 6.52
N ALA A 529 -8.65 33.24 7.20
CA ALA A 529 -9.75 32.84 8.07
C ALA A 529 -10.93 32.27 7.27
N LYS A 530 -11.69 31.33 7.83
CA LYS A 530 -12.79 30.64 7.11
C LYS A 530 -13.86 31.57 6.53
N PHE A 531 -14.14 32.69 7.19
CA PHE A 531 -15.10 33.67 6.67
C PHE A 531 -14.52 34.56 5.55
N GLU A 532 -13.19 34.73 5.52
CA GLU A 532 -12.48 35.53 4.51
C GLU A 532 -12.19 34.72 3.23
N SER A 533 -12.13 33.38 3.32
CA SER A 533 -11.76 32.50 2.21
C SER A 533 -12.80 32.41 1.09
N VAL A 534 -14.00 32.97 1.25
CA VAL A 534 -15.09 32.89 0.26
C VAL A 534 -14.91 33.88 -0.92
N THR A 535 -14.29 35.02 -0.66
CA THR A 535 -14.07 36.10 -1.64
C THR A 535 -12.58 36.40 -1.82
N SER A 536 -12.18 36.99 -2.95
CA SER A 536 -10.76 37.30 -3.20
C SER A 536 -10.25 38.52 -2.44
N ALA A 537 -11.13 39.32 -1.80
CA ALA A 537 -10.78 40.62 -1.22
C ALA A 537 -9.65 40.56 -0.18
N ALA A 538 -9.71 39.63 0.78
CA ALA A 538 -8.67 39.46 1.79
C ALA A 538 -7.32 39.07 1.17
N PHE A 539 -7.36 38.17 0.17
CA PHE A 539 -6.16 37.75 -0.54
C PHE A 539 -5.55 38.87 -1.38
N GLU A 540 -6.38 39.62 -2.12
CA GLU A 540 -5.95 40.80 -2.89
C GLU A 540 -5.32 41.85 -1.97
N HIS A 541 -5.92 42.13 -0.82
CA HIS A 541 -5.40 43.10 0.14
C HIS A 541 -4.03 42.67 0.72
N LEU A 542 -3.83 41.37 0.99
CA LEU A 542 -2.53 40.82 1.38
C LEU A 542 -1.51 40.92 0.23
N LEU A 543 -1.89 40.59 -1.00
CA LEU A 543 -1.03 40.69 -2.19
C LEU A 543 -0.58 42.14 -2.44
N ASP A 544 -1.49 43.10 -2.33
CA ASP A 544 -1.21 44.50 -2.56
C ASP A 544 -0.32 45.06 -1.45
N THR A 545 -0.65 44.79 -0.19
CA THR A 545 0.17 45.22 0.95
C THR A 545 1.59 44.65 0.87
N THR A 546 1.72 43.35 0.56
CA THR A 546 3.04 42.71 0.44
C THR A 546 3.84 43.27 -0.73
N ARG A 547 3.18 43.57 -1.85
CA ARG A 547 3.81 44.24 -3.01
C ARG A 547 4.31 45.65 -2.68
N GLU A 548 3.52 46.45 -1.97
CA GLU A 548 3.89 47.82 -1.57
C GLU A 548 5.14 47.84 -0.68
N ILE A 549 5.20 46.91 0.28
CA ILE A 549 6.34 46.77 1.19
C ILE A 549 7.55 46.16 0.46
N GLY A 550 7.33 45.24 -0.48
CA GLY A 550 8.36 44.46 -1.19
C GLY A 550 8.67 43.12 -0.53
N CYS A 551 7.73 42.57 0.23
CA CYS A 551 7.89 41.29 0.92
C CYS A 551 7.33 40.13 0.11
N ARG A 552 7.83 38.92 0.34
CA ARG A 552 7.28 37.70 -0.28
C ARG A 552 6.15 37.13 0.56
N LEU A 553 5.09 36.67 -0.10
CA LEU A 553 3.92 36.05 0.53
C LEU A 553 3.85 34.55 0.21
N PHE A 554 3.80 33.72 1.25
CA PHE A 554 3.39 32.32 1.15
C PHE A 554 2.02 32.19 1.78
N LEU A 555 1.00 31.92 0.98
CA LEU A 555 -0.37 31.78 1.47
C LEU A 555 -0.72 30.31 1.64
N ASP A 556 -0.96 29.87 2.87
CA ASP A 556 -1.47 28.53 3.18
C ASP A 556 -2.99 28.48 2.99
N ILE A 557 -3.45 27.64 2.06
CA ILE A 557 -4.88 27.38 1.84
C ILE A 557 -5.27 25.95 2.19
N SER A 558 -4.40 25.20 2.85
CA SER A 558 -4.59 23.78 3.19
C SER A 558 -5.95 23.49 3.83
N ASP A 559 -6.38 24.33 4.77
CA ASP A 559 -7.66 24.14 5.48
C ASP A 559 -8.88 24.36 4.57
N HIS A 560 -8.71 25.12 3.49
CA HIS A 560 -9.75 25.46 2.50
C HIS A 560 -9.60 24.68 1.20
N PHE A 561 -8.64 23.77 1.11
CA PHE A 561 -8.48 22.89 -0.04
C PHE A 561 -9.36 21.66 0.13
N GLU A 562 -10.12 21.32 -0.90
CA GLU A 562 -11.06 20.19 -0.90
C GLU A 562 -10.91 19.39 -2.18
N LEU A 563 -10.58 18.12 -2.04
CA LEU A 563 -10.61 17.14 -3.13
C LEU A 563 -12.05 16.63 -3.24
N SER A 564 -12.84 17.30 -4.07
CA SER A 564 -14.25 16.99 -4.25
C SER A 564 -14.68 17.22 -5.70
N SER A 565 -15.69 16.48 -6.14
CA SER A 565 -16.37 16.73 -7.42
C SER A 565 -17.26 17.99 -7.38
N LEU A 566 -17.55 18.50 -6.17
CA LEU A 566 -18.29 19.73 -5.90
C LEU A 566 -17.48 20.61 -4.93
N PRO A 567 -16.30 21.12 -5.33
CA PRO A 567 -15.44 21.85 -4.42
C PRO A 567 -16.10 23.18 -4.02
N THR A 568 -15.96 23.56 -2.75
CA THR A 568 -16.50 24.82 -2.25
C THR A 568 -15.84 26.05 -2.89
N SER A 569 -16.57 27.16 -2.88
CA SER A 569 -16.08 28.42 -3.43
C SER A 569 -14.91 28.97 -2.61
N ASN A 570 -13.73 29.08 -3.24
CA ASN A 570 -12.53 29.65 -2.65
C ASN A 570 -12.10 30.95 -3.38
N GLY A 571 -11.96 32.03 -2.64
CA GLY A 571 -11.58 33.37 -3.11
C GLY A 571 -10.20 33.44 -3.75
N VAL A 572 -9.25 32.65 -3.25
CA VAL A 572 -7.90 32.52 -3.83
C VAL A 572 -7.98 31.88 -5.22
N PHE A 573 -8.78 30.82 -5.36
CA PHE A 573 -8.99 30.18 -6.66
C PHE A 573 -9.75 31.07 -7.65
N LYS A 574 -10.75 31.83 -7.17
CA LYS A 574 -11.42 32.85 -8.00
C LYS A 574 -10.43 33.88 -8.55
N TYR A 575 -9.50 34.36 -7.71
CA TYR A 575 -8.45 35.26 -8.14
C TYR A 575 -7.56 34.62 -9.21
N LEU A 576 -7.05 33.41 -8.94
CA LEU A 576 -6.13 32.69 -9.83
C LEU A 576 -6.76 32.27 -11.18
N ALA A 577 -8.08 32.12 -11.24
CA ALA A 577 -8.79 31.88 -12.49
C ALA A 577 -8.77 33.11 -13.41
N GLY A 578 -8.83 34.33 -12.84
CA GLY A 578 -8.88 35.58 -13.59
C GLY A 578 -7.54 36.31 -13.73
N THR A 579 -6.58 36.06 -12.84
CA THR A 579 -5.30 36.80 -12.75
C THR A 579 -4.14 35.83 -12.49
N PRO A 580 -2.97 35.99 -13.15
CA PRO A 580 -1.78 35.22 -12.82
C PRO A 580 -1.31 35.49 -11.39
N LEU A 581 -0.75 34.50 -10.71
CA LEU A 581 -0.14 34.69 -9.39
C LEU A 581 1.08 35.65 -9.51
N PRO A 582 1.15 36.75 -8.74
CA PRO A 582 2.29 37.66 -8.78
C PRO A 582 3.61 37.00 -8.37
N SER A 583 4.74 37.49 -8.90
CA SER A 583 6.09 36.93 -8.68
C SER A 583 6.57 36.92 -7.22
N HIS A 584 6.00 37.78 -6.37
CA HIS A 584 6.31 37.83 -4.94
C HIS A 584 5.47 36.85 -4.11
N ALA A 585 4.53 36.12 -4.71
CA ALA A 585 3.58 35.25 -4.01
C ALA A 585 3.70 33.77 -4.43
N ALA A 586 3.44 32.88 -3.49
CA ALA A 586 3.31 31.44 -3.68
C ALA A 586 2.14 30.91 -2.83
N ILE A 587 1.47 29.85 -3.30
CA ILE A 587 0.35 29.23 -2.57
C ILE A 587 0.79 27.87 -2.04
N VAL A 588 0.60 27.62 -0.76
CA VAL A 588 0.87 26.34 -0.10
C VAL A 588 -0.44 25.56 0.06
N CYS A 589 -0.47 24.31 -0.39
CA CYS A 589 -1.61 23.41 -0.32
C CYS A 589 -1.17 22.07 0.28
N GLY A 590 -1.52 21.82 1.54
CA GLY A 590 -1.40 20.54 2.21
C GLY A 590 -2.66 19.71 2.03
N LEU A 591 -2.49 18.41 1.75
CA LEU A 591 -3.57 17.44 1.69
C LEU A 591 -3.79 16.86 3.09
N LEU A 592 -4.53 17.60 3.93
CA LEU A 592 -4.63 17.35 5.38
C LEU A 592 -5.90 16.59 5.81
N LYS A 593 -6.90 16.48 4.93
CA LYS A 593 -8.25 15.98 5.27
C LYS A 593 -8.42 14.47 5.02
N ASN A 594 -7.32 13.71 5.07
CA ASN A 594 -7.31 12.28 4.79
C ASN A 594 -7.90 11.48 5.96
N GLN A 595 -9.05 10.84 5.73
CA GLN A 595 -9.70 9.98 6.73
C GLN A 595 -9.29 8.51 6.59
N VAL A 596 -8.87 8.09 5.39
CA VAL A 596 -8.45 6.71 5.12
C VAL A 596 -7.10 6.41 5.79
N TYR A 597 -6.16 7.34 5.68
CA TYR A 597 -4.79 7.24 6.20
C TYR A 597 -4.41 8.55 6.91
N SER A 598 -4.85 8.69 8.16
CA SER A 598 -4.84 9.98 8.88
C SER A 598 -3.46 10.63 9.08
N ASP A 599 -2.38 9.85 9.10
CA ASP A 599 -1.01 10.35 9.20
C ASP A 599 -0.31 10.51 7.83
N LEU A 600 -0.99 10.20 6.71
CA LEU A 600 -0.44 10.33 5.35
C LEU A 600 -0.63 11.75 4.85
N GLU A 601 0.45 12.52 4.84
CA GLU A 601 0.46 13.89 4.32
C GLU A 601 1.26 13.98 3.02
N VAL A 602 0.81 14.84 2.11
CA VAL A 602 1.60 15.39 1.00
C VAL A 602 1.18 16.85 0.87
N ALA A 603 2.13 17.74 0.57
CA ALA A 603 1.83 19.12 0.24
C ALA A 603 2.39 19.50 -1.12
N PHE A 604 1.86 20.56 -1.71
CA PHE A 604 2.42 21.16 -2.90
C PHE A 604 2.38 22.68 -2.82
N VAL A 605 3.33 23.32 -3.48
CA VAL A 605 3.44 24.76 -3.59
C VAL A 605 3.22 25.16 -5.03
N ILE A 606 2.31 26.12 -5.26
CA ILE A 606 2.05 26.72 -6.56
C ILE A 606 2.85 28.02 -6.66
N SER A 607 3.66 28.13 -7.71
CA SER A 607 4.31 29.38 -8.12
C SER A 607 4.30 29.51 -9.65
N GLU A 608 3.86 30.65 -10.16
CA GLU A 608 3.94 30.99 -11.59
C GLU A 608 5.29 31.67 -11.94
N GLU A 609 6.18 31.82 -10.95
CA GLU A 609 7.50 32.42 -11.10
C GLU A 609 8.57 31.32 -11.24
N ALA A 610 9.19 31.24 -12.42
CA ALA A 610 10.06 30.12 -12.79
C ALA A 610 11.32 30.01 -11.91
N THR A 611 11.87 31.12 -11.40
CA THR A 611 13.06 31.08 -10.53
C THR A 611 12.72 30.51 -9.15
N MET A 612 11.57 30.87 -8.57
CA MET A 612 11.04 30.30 -7.33
C MET A 612 10.75 28.81 -7.47
N PHE A 613 10.09 28.40 -8.56
CA PHE A 613 9.87 26.97 -8.83
C PHE A 613 11.19 26.18 -8.81
N ARG A 614 12.21 26.64 -9.56
CA ARG A 614 13.52 25.99 -9.61
C ARG A 614 14.21 25.99 -8.25
N ALA A 615 14.16 27.11 -7.53
CA ALA A 615 14.78 27.24 -6.22
C ALA A 615 14.16 26.31 -5.17
N LEU A 616 12.82 26.24 -5.13
CA LEU A 616 12.09 25.32 -4.26
C LEU A 616 12.38 23.86 -4.61
N SER A 617 12.34 23.49 -5.90
CA SER A 617 12.69 22.14 -6.35
C SER A 617 14.08 21.71 -5.87
N LYS A 618 15.09 22.57 -6.06
CA LYS A 618 16.47 22.30 -5.61
C LYS A 618 16.58 22.25 -4.09
N THR A 619 15.81 23.06 -3.38
CA THR A 619 15.77 23.08 -1.92
C THR A 619 15.17 21.79 -1.37
N VAL A 620 14.13 21.24 -2.01
CA VAL A 620 13.59 19.91 -1.66
C VAL A 620 14.67 18.84 -1.81
N GLU A 621 15.42 18.85 -2.92
CA GLU A 621 16.52 17.91 -3.14
C GLU A 621 17.55 17.93 -2.01
N LEU A 622 18.01 19.12 -1.63
CA LEU A 622 19.02 19.30 -0.60
C LEU A 622 18.51 18.97 0.80
N LEU A 623 17.28 19.38 1.12
CA LEU A 623 16.76 19.30 2.48
C LEU A 623 16.05 17.98 2.79
N GLN A 624 15.40 17.38 1.81
CA GLN A 624 14.52 16.22 1.96
C GLN A 624 14.86 15.07 1.02
N GLY A 625 15.68 15.30 -0.01
CA GLY A 625 15.80 14.38 -1.14
C GLY A 625 14.59 14.53 -2.06
N ASN A 626 13.60 13.65 -1.92
CA ASN A 626 12.34 13.78 -2.68
C ASN A 626 11.19 13.28 -1.79
N THR A 627 9.97 13.72 -2.11
CA THR A 627 8.73 13.16 -1.57
C THR A 627 8.58 11.68 -1.94
N ALA A 628 8.00 10.86 -1.07
CA ALA A 628 7.81 9.44 -1.34
C ALA A 628 6.80 9.20 -2.48
N ILE A 629 7.15 8.33 -3.43
CA ILE A 629 6.31 7.99 -4.59
C ILE A 629 4.98 7.34 -4.19
N ILE A 630 4.99 6.49 -3.17
CA ILE A 630 3.79 5.77 -2.72
C ILE A 630 2.75 6.75 -2.16
N SER A 631 3.17 7.78 -1.42
CA SER A 631 2.26 8.83 -0.94
C SER A 631 1.63 9.62 -2.10
N GLN A 632 2.39 9.82 -3.19
CA GLN A 632 1.89 10.44 -4.40
C GLN A 632 0.93 9.53 -5.20
N TYR A 633 1.06 8.21 -5.13
CA TYR A 633 0.12 7.27 -5.77
C TYR A 633 -1.27 7.33 -5.13
N TYR A 634 -1.36 7.43 -3.81
CA TYR A 634 -2.65 7.56 -3.11
C TYR A 634 -3.40 8.81 -3.57
N TYR A 635 -2.82 10.00 -3.37
CA TYR A 635 -3.46 11.24 -3.80
C TYR A 635 -3.60 11.35 -5.32
N GLY A 636 -2.66 10.78 -6.08
CA GLY A 636 -2.73 10.70 -7.53
C GLY A 636 -3.94 9.89 -8.01
N CYS A 637 -4.29 8.81 -7.32
CA CYS A 637 -5.51 8.06 -7.58
C CYS A 637 -6.74 8.95 -7.40
N LEU A 638 -6.86 9.64 -6.26
CA LEU A 638 -7.99 10.53 -5.97
C LEU A 638 -8.14 11.65 -7.03
N PHE A 639 -7.05 12.31 -7.41
CA PHE A 639 -7.10 13.30 -8.50
C PHE A 639 -7.51 12.68 -9.82
N HIS A 640 -7.02 11.48 -10.14
CA HIS A 640 -7.36 10.80 -11.38
C HIS A 640 -8.84 10.45 -11.44
N GLU A 641 -9.43 9.95 -10.35
CA GLU A 641 -10.85 9.62 -10.28
C GLU A 641 -11.75 10.85 -10.43
N LEU A 642 -11.39 11.95 -9.76
CA LEU A 642 -12.08 13.23 -9.91
C LEU A 642 -12.00 13.74 -11.35
N LEU A 643 -10.87 13.56 -12.03
CA LEU A 643 -10.68 13.99 -13.41
C LEU A 643 -11.36 13.07 -14.42
N ALA A 644 -11.45 11.76 -14.15
CA ALA A 644 -12.08 10.78 -15.03
C ALA A 644 -13.58 11.04 -15.22
N PHE A 645 -14.23 11.73 -14.27
CA PHE A 645 -15.64 12.10 -14.34
C PHE A 645 -15.93 13.26 -15.32
N GLN A 646 -14.99 14.19 -15.51
CA GLN A 646 -15.18 15.39 -16.33
C GLN A 646 -14.66 15.18 -17.77
N LEU A 647 -15.42 15.62 -18.77
CA LEU A 647 -14.93 15.66 -20.15
C LEU A 647 -13.83 16.72 -20.27
N ALA A 648 -12.63 16.29 -20.66
CA ALA A 648 -11.52 17.19 -20.93
C ALA A 648 -11.90 18.25 -21.99
N ASP A 649 -11.35 19.46 -21.85
CA ASP A 649 -11.37 20.52 -22.85
C ASP A 649 -12.75 21.03 -23.32
N ARG A 650 -13.83 20.81 -22.54
CA ARG A 650 -15.17 21.31 -22.87
C ARG A 650 -15.29 22.84 -22.85
N HIS A 651 -14.37 23.53 -22.18
CA HIS A 651 -14.42 24.97 -21.99
C HIS A 651 -13.19 25.64 -22.61
N PRO A 652 -13.36 26.82 -23.24
CA PRO A 652 -12.24 27.57 -23.78
C PRO A 652 -11.23 27.91 -22.65
N PRO A 653 -9.93 28.03 -22.98
CA PRO A 653 -8.93 28.44 -22.01
C PRO A 653 -9.32 29.75 -21.33
N ALA A 654 -9.19 29.81 -20.00
CA ALA A 654 -9.50 31.01 -19.23
C ALA A 654 -8.62 32.17 -19.72
N GLN A 655 -9.25 33.26 -20.18
CA GLN A 655 -8.54 34.49 -20.48
C GLN A 655 -8.23 35.21 -19.18
N ARG A 656 -6.96 35.21 -18.77
CA ARG A 656 -6.50 35.97 -17.61
C ARG A 656 -6.18 37.41 -18.00
N VAL A 657 -6.50 38.35 -17.12
CA VAL A 657 -6.11 39.75 -17.27
C VAL A 657 -4.61 39.85 -16.99
N GLY A 658 -3.87 40.48 -17.91
CA GLY A 658 -2.42 40.70 -17.76
C GLY A 658 -2.07 41.51 -16.51
N GLU A 659 -0.85 41.33 -16.01
CA GLU A 659 -0.36 41.94 -14.77
C GLU A 659 -0.47 43.48 -14.84
N LYS A 660 -1.23 44.10 -13.92
CA LYS A 660 -1.63 45.52 -14.02
C LYS A 660 -0.55 46.53 -13.62
N ALA A 661 0.60 46.13 -13.05
CA ALA A 661 1.61 47.08 -12.57
C ALA A 661 3.04 46.51 -12.52
N LYS A 662 4.04 47.36 -12.80
CA LYS A 662 5.46 47.05 -12.54
C LYS A 662 5.70 47.00 -11.02
N ALA A 663 6.04 45.82 -10.52
CA ALA A 663 6.33 45.59 -9.12
C ALA A 663 7.61 46.32 -8.65
N LYS A 664 7.64 46.69 -7.36
CA LYS A 664 8.89 46.91 -6.63
C LYS A 664 9.59 45.56 -6.55
N GLU A 665 10.90 45.51 -6.79
CA GLU A 665 11.65 44.25 -6.82
C GLU A 665 11.52 43.56 -5.45
N ALA A 666 10.85 42.41 -5.42
CA ALA A 666 10.60 41.67 -4.19
C ALA A 666 11.92 41.15 -3.61
N PHE A 667 11.98 40.97 -2.29
CA PHE A 667 13.16 40.42 -1.62
C PHE A 667 13.68 39.16 -2.34
N GLY A 668 14.95 39.18 -2.76
CA GLY A 668 15.58 38.10 -3.49
C GLY A 668 15.83 36.85 -2.62
N PHE A 669 16.36 35.79 -3.22
CA PHE A 669 16.91 34.68 -2.46
C PHE A 669 18.14 35.15 -1.66
N SER A 670 18.45 34.51 -0.53
CA SER A 670 19.70 34.82 0.18
C SER A 670 20.89 34.63 -0.76
N SER A 671 21.86 35.55 -0.74
CA SER A 671 23.07 35.47 -1.57
C SER A 671 23.83 34.16 -1.34
N SER A 672 23.89 33.74 -0.07
CA SER A 672 24.46 32.45 0.35
C SER A 672 23.69 31.26 -0.24
N ALA A 673 22.36 31.22 -0.09
CA ALA A 673 21.52 30.16 -0.64
C ALA A 673 21.63 30.08 -2.17
N SER A 674 21.55 31.23 -2.86
CA SER A 674 21.68 31.32 -4.33
C SER A 674 23.02 30.77 -4.81
N SER A 675 24.12 31.21 -4.17
CA SER A 675 25.46 30.74 -4.53
C SER A 675 25.62 29.22 -4.38
N VAL A 676 24.99 28.63 -3.35
CA VAL A 676 25.02 27.18 -3.15
C VAL A 676 24.11 26.48 -4.17
N LEU A 677 22.91 26.99 -4.43
CA LEU A 677 21.99 26.38 -5.42
C LEU A 677 22.53 26.43 -6.85
N ASP A 678 23.34 27.44 -7.19
CA ASP A 678 23.96 27.59 -8.50
C ASP A 678 25.23 26.73 -8.64
N SER A 679 25.98 26.55 -7.55
CA SER A 679 27.20 25.72 -7.55
C SER A 679 26.97 24.25 -7.23
N ALA A 680 25.87 23.91 -6.55
CA ALA A 680 25.52 22.55 -6.18
C ALA A 680 25.13 21.76 -7.43
N GLU A 681 25.77 20.61 -7.57
CA GLU A 681 25.53 19.71 -8.68
C GLU A 681 24.36 18.76 -8.37
N LEU A 682 23.15 19.29 -8.53
CA LEU A 682 21.89 18.60 -8.27
C LEU A 682 21.37 17.85 -9.49
N SER A 683 20.36 16.99 -9.29
CA SER A 683 19.76 16.17 -10.33
C SER A 683 19.23 16.99 -11.51
N ILE A 684 19.40 16.48 -12.73
CA ILE A 684 18.98 17.16 -13.96
C ILE A 684 17.48 16.93 -14.17
N ASN A 685 16.72 17.99 -14.40
CA ASN A 685 15.31 17.86 -14.74
C ASN A 685 15.14 17.42 -16.20
N GLU A 686 14.30 16.41 -16.45
CA GLU A 686 13.93 15.98 -17.80
C GLU A 686 13.19 17.11 -18.54
N THR A 687 13.52 17.27 -19.82
CA THR A 687 12.79 18.12 -20.77
C THR A 687 12.02 17.24 -21.76
N ASP A 688 10.99 17.78 -22.41
CA ASP A 688 10.11 17.03 -23.32
C ASP A 688 10.79 16.48 -24.58
N GLU A 689 12.04 16.86 -24.85
CA GLU A 689 12.71 16.60 -26.12
C GLU A 689 13.48 15.26 -26.17
N SER A 690 13.81 14.64 -25.02
CA SER A 690 14.42 13.29 -25.00
C SER A 690 14.47 12.65 -23.60
N PRO A 691 14.21 11.32 -23.45
CA PRO A 691 14.34 10.62 -22.18
C PRO A 691 15.82 10.50 -21.76
N LEU A 692 16.14 11.06 -20.59
CA LEU A 692 17.48 11.06 -20.01
C LEU A 692 17.78 9.73 -19.29
N ILE A 693 19.06 9.40 -19.13
CA ILE A 693 19.49 8.25 -18.33
C ILE A 693 20.19 8.77 -17.07
N HIS A 694 19.58 8.52 -15.91
CA HIS A 694 20.02 9.05 -14.62
C HIS A 694 21.03 8.14 -13.91
N MET A 695 22.33 8.43 -14.08
CA MET A 695 23.41 7.86 -13.27
C MET A 695 23.91 8.82 -12.17
N ASP A 696 23.18 9.91 -11.90
CA ASP A 696 23.55 11.03 -11.04
C ASP A 696 22.75 11.11 -9.72
N VAL A 697 21.93 10.11 -9.43
CA VAL A 697 21.00 10.11 -8.28
C VAL A 697 21.23 8.96 -7.30
N ASP A 698 21.03 9.22 -6.01
CA ASP A 698 21.11 8.23 -4.92
C ASP A 698 19.81 7.41 -4.79
N GLN A 699 19.35 6.81 -5.89
CA GLN A 699 18.16 5.96 -5.95
C GLN A 699 18.47 4.57 -6.51
N SER A 700 17.58 3.63 -6.25
CA SER A 700 17.68 2.26 -6.76
C SER A 700 16.53 1.99 -7.71
N PHE A 701 16.86 1.73 -8.98
CA PHE A 701 15.92 1.29 -10.02
C PHE A 701 16.02 -0.23 -10.25
N LEU A 702 16.50 -0.96 -9.24
CA LEU A 702 16.57 -2.42 -9.27
C LEU A 702 15.17 -3.03 -9.08
N PRO A 703 14.92 -4.24 -9.62
CA PRO A 703 13.60 -4.86 -9.54
C PRO A 703 13.09 -5.05 -8.10
N ILE A 704 11.83 -4.74 -7.81
CA ILE A 704 11.20 -5.02 -6.52
C ILE A 704 10.74 -6.48 -6.44
N THR A 705 10.87 -7.09 -5.26
CA THR A 705 10.58 -8.51 -5.03
C THR A 705 9.13 -8.73 -4.61
N THR A 706 8.62 -9.96 -4.76
CA THR A 706 7.25 -10.32 -4.33
C THR A 706 7.02 -10.02 -2.84
N PRO A 707 7.93 -10.33 -1.89
CA PRO A 707 7.74 -9.95 -0.49
C PRO A 707 7.58 -8.44 -0.26
N VAL A 708 8.30 -7.61 -1.03
CA VAL A 708 8.17 -6.15 -0.97
C VAL A 708 6.80 -5.71 -1.49
N LYS A 709 6.36 -6.24 -2.64
CA LYS A 709 5.02 -5.94 -3.19
C LYS A 709 3.91 -6.36 -2.22
N ALA A 710 4.04 -7.53 -1.60
CA ALA A 710 3.10 -8.06 -0.62
C ALA A 710 2.99 -7.15 0.60
N ALA A 711 4.13 -6.77 1.18
CA ALA A 711 4.19 -5.90 2.36
C ALA A 711 3.63 -4.50 2.07
N ILE A 712 3.91 -3.93 0.89
CA ILE A 712 3.30 -2.66 0.47
C ILE A 712 1.78 -2.82 0.41
N PHE A 713 1.27 -3.78 -0.37
CA PHE A 713 -0.18 -3.93 -0.55
C PHE A 713 -0.91 -4.13 0.79
N GLU A 714 -0.40 -5.05 1.61
CA GLU A 714 -0.98 -5.35 2.90
C GLU A 714 -1.03 -4.14 3.82
N SER A 715 0.03 -3.32 3.84
CA SER A 715 0.07 -2.12 4.68
C SER A 715 -1.09 -1.18 4.41
N PHE A 716 -1.51 -1.06 3.14
CA PHE A 716 -2.65 -0.24 2.73
C PHE A 716 -3.99 -0.97 2.87
N ALA A 717 -4.01 -2.29 2.70
CA ALA A 717 -5.23 -3.10 2.79
C ALA A 717 -5.77 -3.23 4.22
N ARG A 718 -4.86 -3.34 5.21
CA ARG A 718 -5.24 -3.50 6.62
C ARG A 718 -6.00 -2.29 7.18
N GLN A 719 -6.74 -2.56 8.24
CA GLN A 719 -7.42 -1.56 9.06
C GLN A 719 -7.00 -1.68 10.51
N ASN A 720 -7.14 -0.58 11.27
CA ASN A 720 -6.89 -0.54 12.71
C ASN A 720 -5.52 -1.10 13.12
N ILE A 721 -4.47 -0.72 12.38
CA ILE A 721 -3.10 -1.16 12.65
C ILE A 721 -2.67 -0.63 14.03
N ALA A 722 -2.31 -1.53 14.94
CA ALA A 722 -1.88 -1.16 16.28
C ALA A 722 -0.47 -0.53 16.28
N GLU A 723 -0.15 0.28 17.29
CA GLU A 723 1.19 0.89 17.41
C GLU A 723 2.33 -0.15 17.41
N SER A 724 2.11 -1.32 18.02
CA SER A 724 3.08 -2.42 18.05
C SER A 724 3.35 -3.03 16.66
N GLU A 725 2.39 -2.94 15.74
CA GLU A 725 2.52 -3.47 14.37
C GLU A 725 3.26 -2.50 13.44
N ILE A 726 3.41 -1.23 13.84
CA ILE A 726 4.20 -0.22 13.14
C ILE A 726 5.49 0.14 13.89
N ASP A 727 5.75 -0.48 15.04
CA ASP A 727 6.99 -0.26 15.78
C ASP A 727 8.15 -1.02 15.14
N VAL A 728 8.94 -0.28 14.35
CA VAL A 728 10.14 -0.78 13.70
C VAL A 728 11.36 -0.82 14.62
N THR A 729 11.27 -0.28 15.84
CA THR A 729 12.42 -0.09 16.75
C THR A 729 13.12 -1.40 17.06
N GLY A 730 12.35 -2.45 17.39
CA GLY A 730 12.90 -3.79 17.66
C GLY A 730 13.71 -4.34 16.48
N GLY A 731 13.14 -4.32 15.28
CA GLY A 731 13.79 -4.83 14.06
C GLY A 731 15.02 -4.01 13.67
N ILE A 732 14.96 -2.68 13.76
CA ILE A 732 16.13 -1.80 13.48
C ILE A 732 17.24 -2.03 14.50
N LYS A 733 16.89 -2.16 15.78
CA LYS A 733 17.86 -2.46 16.85
C LYS A 733 18.62 -3.75 16.56
N GLN A 734 17.92 -4.83 16.21
CA GLN A 734 18.54 -6.09 15.85
C GLN A 734 19.39 -5.97 14.59
N LEU A 735 18.88 -5.32 13.54
CA LEU A 735 19.58 -5.11 12.28
C LEU A 735 20.93 -4.41 12.49
N VAL A 736 20.90 -3.32 13.26
CA VAL A 736 22.06 -2.50 13.56
C VAL A 736 23.04 -3.24 14.48
N HIS A 737 22.54 -3.95 15.49
CA HIS A 737 23.37 -4.79 16.36
C HIS A 737 24.09 -5.90 15.57
N PHE A 738 23.37 -6.65 14.73
CA PHE A 738 23.94 -7.75 13.95
C PHE A 738 24.92 -7.26 12.88
N SER A 739 24.64 -6.13 12.24
CA SER A 739 25.45 -5.64 11.13
C SER A 739 26.67 -4.83 11.59
N TYR A 740 26.54 -4.11 12.70
CA TYR A 740 27.52 -3.09 13.11
C TYR A 740 27.93 -3.16 14.58
N GLY A 741 27.36 -4.07 15.38
CA GLY A 741 27.66 -4.18 16.81
C GLY A 741 27.39 -2.89 17.60
N PHE A 742 26.51 -2.01 17.08
CA PHE A 742 26.30 -0.69 17.68
C PHE A 742 25.50 -0.83 18.99
N PRO A 743 25.95 -0.18 20.08
CA PRO A 743 25.31 -0.33 21.39
C PRO A 743 23.96 0.39 21.39
N SER A 744 22.92 -0.35 21.79
CA SER A 744 21.52 0.10 21.78
C SER A 744 20.87 -0.19 23.14
N ASN A 745 21.33 0.54 24.14
CA ASN A 745 20.94 0.35 25.53
C ASN A 745 19.62 1.13 25.79
N GLY A 746 19.07 1.08 27.01
CA GLY A 746 17.83 1.81 27.35
C GLY A 746 17.91 3.35 27.17
N ASN A 747 19.10 3.91 26.97
CA ASN A 747 19.34 5.35 26.80
C ASN A 747 19.55 5.77 25.33
N THR A 748 19.46 4.84 24.38
CA THR A 748 19.62 5.13 22.94
C THR A 748 18.29 5.62 22.37
N GLU A 749 18.28 6.85 21.84
CA GLU A 749 17.10 7.41 21.17
C GLU A 749 17.08 6.97 19.70
N PHE A 750 15.92 6.50 19.23
CA PHE A 750 15.67 6.11 17.84
C PHE A 750 14.78 7.12 17.15
N ILE A 751 15.28 7.73 16.09
CA ILE A 751 14.58 8.78 15.34
C ILE A 751 14.39 8.33 13.90
N TYR A 752 13.17 8.48 13.38
CA TYR A 752 12.80 8.07 12.03
C TYR A 752 12.37 9.26 11.18
N ALA A 753 12.73 9.23 9.90
CA ALA A 753 12.30 10.20 8.90
C ALA A 753 12.04 9.51 7.56
N ASP A 754 11.34 10.20 6.65
CA ASP A 754 11.12 9.67 5.30
C ASP A 754 12.44 9.43 4.56
N CYS A 755 13.48 10.22 4.82
CA CYS A 755 14.76 10.10 4.12
C CYS A 755 15.95 10.31 5.08
N PRO A 756 17.07 9.58 4.93
CA PRO A 756 18.31 9.84 5.68
C PRO A 756 18.81 11.29 5.54
N VAL A 757 18.60 11.92 4.38
CA VAL A 757 18.96 13.32 4.12
C VAL A 757 18.29 14.27 5.13
N ALA A 758 17.01 14.06 5.44
CA ALA A 758 16.29 14.91 6.39
C ALA A 758 16.89 14.80 7.81
N LEU A 759 17.28 13.60 8.23
CA LEU A 759 17.95 13.37 9.52
C LEU A 759 19.35 13.99 9.56
N PHE A 760 20.13 13.80 8.49
CA PHE A 760 21.45 14.40 8.34
C PHE A 760 21.39 15.92 8.46
N ASN A 761 20.43 16.56 7.79
CA ASN A 761 20.28 18.00 7.84
C ASN A 761 19.96 18.53 9.24
N LYS A 762 19.23 17.78 10.07
CA LYS A 762 19.03 18.15 11.47
C LYS A 762 20.31 17.98 12.31
N LEU A 763 21.15 16.99 12.04
CA LEU A 763 22.49 16.88 12.65
C LEU A 763 23.39 18.07 12.29
N VAL A 764 23.31 18.58 11.07
CA VAL A 764 24.01 19.81 10.67
C VAL A 764 23.55 21.00 11.52
N LEU A 765 22.25 21.11 11.83
CA LEU A 765 21.76 22.16 12.72
C LEU A 765 22.25 22.01 14.15
N CYS A 766 22.34 20.78 14.66
CA CYS A 766 22.98 20.52 15.96
C CYS A 766 24.45 20.97 15.96
N CYS A 767 25.19 20.71 14.87
CA CYS A 767 26.56 21.19 14.71
C CYS A 767 26.66 22.72 14.78
N ILE A 768 25.77 23.42 14.07
CA ILE A 768 25.71 24.89 14.09
C ILE A 768 25.41 25.41 15.50
N GLN A 769 24.41 24.83 16.19
CA GLN A 769 24.03 25.22 17.55
C GLN A 769 25.18 25.03 18.55
N GLU A 770 26.00 23.98 18.40
CA GLU A 770 27.17 23.77 19.25
C GLU A 770 28.36 24.69 18.90
N GLY A 771 28.28 25.46 17.81
CA GLY A 771 29.39 26.24 17.26
C GLY A 771 30.50 25.37 16.67
N GLY A 772 30.14 24.18 16.18
CA GLY A 772 31.04 23.18 15.62
C GLY A 772 31.46 23.46 14.18
N THR A 773 32.38 22.62 13.68
CA THR A 773 32.81 22.62 12.28
C THR A 773 32.64 21.23 11.70
N PHE A 774 31.89 21.13 10.61
CA PHE A 774 31.62 19.88 9.91
C PHE A 774 32.77 19.55 8.94
N CYS A 775 33.37 18.38 9.11
CA CYS A 775 34.51 17.90 8.33
C CYS A 775 34.06 16.76 7.42
N PHE A 776 34.23 16.93 6.12
CA PHE A 776 33.94 15.91 5.11
C PHE A 776 35.22 15.42 4.45
N PRO A 777 35.50 14.12 4.40
CA PRO A 777 36.51 13.56 3.52
C PRO A 777 36.20 13.90 2.05
N ALA A 778 37.21 14.25 1.26
CA ALA A 778 37.10 14.25 -0.20
C ALA A 778 36.71 12.83 -0.66
N GLY A 779 35.69 12.72 -1.52
CA GLY A 779 35.00 11.45 -1.74
C GLY A 779 33.86 11.17 -0.77
N SER A 780 33.19 12.21 -0.27
CA SER A 780 31.90 12.11 0.44
C SER A 780 30.73 12.35 -0.52
N ASN A 781 29.50 12.10 -0.07
CA ASN A 781 28.30 12.42 -0.83
C ASN A 781 28.19 13.95 -1.06
N GLY A 782 28.22 14.39 -2.32
CA GLY A 782 28.17 15.80 -2.71
C GLY A 782 26.91 16.53 -2.29
N ASN A 783 25.78 15.82 -2.17
CA ASN A 783 24.51 16.40 -1.74
C ASN A 783 24.57 16.80 -0.26
N TYR A 784 25.20 15.99 0.60
CA TYR A 784 25.37 16.33 2.02
C TYR A 784 26.32 17.51 2.23
N VAL A 785 27.40 17.59 1.46
CA VAL A 785 28.31 18.75 1.49
C VAL A 785 27.58 20.02 1.08
N SER A 786 26.78 19.93 0.01
CA SER A 786 25.98 21.06 -0.49
C SER A 786 24.88 21.45 0.49
N ALA A 787 24.20 20.49 1.12
CA ALA A 787 23.18 20.75 2.12
C ALA A 787 23.76 21.40 3.38
N ALA A 788 24.94 20.96 3.85
CA ALA A 788 25.63 21.60 4.97
C ALA A 788 26.01 23.06 4.69
N LYS A 789 26.50 23.33 3.46
CA LYS A 789 26.78 24.71 3.02
C LYS A 789 25.51 25.54 2.87
N PHE A 790 24.43 24.97 2.34
CA PHE A 790 23.13 25.62 2.20
C PHE A 790 22.57 26.03 3.57
N LEU A 791 22.74 25.18 4.58
CA LEU A 791 22.38 25.44 5.98
C LEU A 791 23.38 26.39 6.69
N LYS A 792 24.38 26.93 5.98
CA LYS A 792 25.42 27.84 6.49
C LYS A 792 26.30 27.23 7.58
N ALA A 793 26.49 25.92 7.60
CA ALA A 793 27.45 25.29 8.51
C ALA A 793 28.90 25.64 8.14
N LYS A 794 29.77 25.73 9.15
CA LYS A 794 31.21 25.78 8.91
C LYS A 794 31.66 24.43 8.38
N VAL A 795 32.18 24.38 7.16
CA VAL A 795 32.58 23.14 6.49
C VAL A 795 34.07 23.14 6.19
N ILE A 796 34.75 22.03 6.52
CA ILE A 796 36.14 21.74 6.13
C ILE A 796 36.15 20.46 5.29
N ASN A 797 36.83 20.51 4.14
CA ASN A 797 37.06 19.33 3.33
C ASN A 797 38.43 18.71 3.68
N ILE A 798 38.43 17.48 4.17
CA ILE A 798 39.64 16.70 4.47
C ILE A 798 40.13 16.06 3.17
N GLN A 799 41.32 16.44 2.72
CA GLN A 799 41.90 15.87 1.50
C GLN A 799 42.30 14.41 1.73
N THR A 800 41.81 13.53 0.85
CA THR A 800 42.08 12.08 0.85
C THR A 800 43.01 11.72 -0.31
N ASN A 801 43.67 10.55 -0.24
CA ASN A 801 44.71 10.18 -1.19
C ASN A 801 44.26 9.07 -2.16
N PRO A 802 44.62 9.15 -3.44
CA PRO A 802 44.28 8.12 -4.44
C PRO A 802 44.92 6.76 -4.13
N GLU A 803 46.09 6.72 -3.49
CA GLU A 803 46.84 5.48 -3.16
C GLU A 803 46.04 4.51 -2.27
N VAL A 804 45.12 5.05 -1.47
CA VAL A 804 44.22 4.28 -0.59
C VAL A 804 42.76 4.37 -1.08
N GLY A 805 42.58 4.70 -2.36
CA GLY A 805 41.28 4.85 -3.01
C GLY A 805 40.38 5.91 -2.37
N PHE A 806 40.98 6.99 -1.88
CA PHE A 806 40.32 8.12 -1.22
C PHE A 806 39.61 7.77 0.11
N LYS A 807 39.93 6.63 0.72
CA LYS A 807 39.53 6.36 2.11
C LYS A 807 40.18 7.37 3.07
N LEU A 808 39.45 7.71 4.13
CA LEU A 808 39.96 8.48 5.25
C LEU A 808 40.95 7.60 6.04
N THR A 809 42.09 8.17 6.45
CA THR A 809 43.13 7.45 7.19
C THR A 809 43.45 8.15 8.50
N GLU A 810 44.05 7.42 9.44
CA GLU A 810 44.48 7.96 10.74
C GLU A 810 45.31 9.26 10.60
N LYS A 811 46.31 9.23 9.71
CA LYS A 811 47.24 10.34 9.49
C LYS A 811 46.55 11.57 8.88
N THR A 812 45.66 11.37 7.91
CA THR A 812 44.95 12.47 7.24
C THR A 812 43.90 13.09 8.15
N LEU A 813 43.17 12.27 8.89
CA LEU A 813 42.21 12.72 9.89
C LEU A 813 42.90 13.48 11.02
N GLY A 814 43.89 12.87 11.67
CA GLY A 814 44.58 13.47 12.83
C GLY A 814 45.14 14.86 12.54
N ARG A 815 45.86 15.00 11.41
CA ARG A 815 46.40 16.29 10.97
C ARG A 815 45.32 17.33 10.71
N SER A 816 44.18 16.92 10.16
CA SER A 816 43.09 17.84 9.83
C SER A 816 42.36 18.34 11.07
N LEU A 817 42.32 17.57 12.16
CA LEU A 817 41.60 17.94 13.38
C LEU A 817 42.39 18.80 14.36
N GLU A 818 43.72 18.88 14.23
CA GLU A 818 44.59 19.64 15.14
C GLU A 818 44.16 21.10 15.35
N ASN A 819 43.56 21.73 14.33
CA ASN A 819 43.15 23.13 14.36
C ASN A 819 41.62 23.33 14.28
N VAL A 820 40.83 22.28 14.48
CA VAL A 820 39.37 22.34 14.33
C VAL A 820 38.70 22.41 15.70
N HIS A 821 37.98 23.50 15.94
CA HIS A 821 37.17 23.65 17.14
C HIS A 821 35.88 22.83 17.04
N LYS A 822 35.61 21.98 18.05
CA LYS A 822 34.44 21.08 18.12
C LYS A 822 34.16 20.36 16.79
N PRO A 823 35.07 19.45 16.38
CA PRO A 823 34.97 18.81 15.08
C PRO A 823 33.75 17.88 14.99
N TRP A 824 32.98 18.00 13.91
CA TRP A 824 31.91 17.08 13.52
C TRP A 824 32.36 16.31 12.28
N ILE A 825 32.55 15.00 12.35
CA ILE A 825 33.13 14.21 11.26
C ILE A 825 32.07 13.39 10.56
N TYR A 826 31.96 13.53 9.24
CA TYR A 826 31.17 12.63 8.41
C TYR A 826 32.02 11.41 7.98
N ILE A 827 31.51 10.21 8.22
CA ILE A 827 32.10 8.96 7.74
C ILE A 827 31.01 8.13 7.06
N SER A 828 31.08 7.97 5.74
CA SER A 828 30.28 6.97 5.02
C SER A 828 30.91 5.60 5.22
N GLY A 829 30.30 4.73 6.01
CA GLY A 829 30.90 3.44 6.35
C GLY A 829 29.89 2.42 6.88
N PRO A 830 30.16 1.11 6.75
CA PRO A 830 31.39 0.53 6.21
C PRO A 830 31.61 0.75 4.70
N THR A 831 30.56 0.86 3.90
CA THR A 831 30.69 1.18 2.46
C THR A 831 30.80 2.69 2.23
N VAL A 832 31.87 3.10 1.54
CA VAL A 832 32.15 4.51 1.20
C VAL A 832 31.36 4.91 -0.05
N ASN A 833 30.52 5.94 0.05
CA ASN A 833 29.88 6.58 -1.10
C ASN A 833 30.59 7.91 -1.41
N PRO A 834 31.15 8.11 -2.62
CA PRO A 834 30.90 7.35 -3.84
C PRO A 834 31.88 6.24 -4.25
N THR A 835 33.01 6.06 -3.57
CA THR A 835 34.10 5.21 -4.12
C THR A 835 33.78 3.72 -4.16
N GLY A 836 32.82 3.24 -3.36
CA GLY A 836 32.44 1.83 -3.28
C GLY A 836 33.47 0.95 -2.56
N LEU A 837 34.49 1.54 -1.93
CA LEU A 837 35.41 0.82 -1.04
C LEU A 837 34.76 0.53 0.31
N VAL A 838 35.24 -0.51 0.98
CA VAL A 838 34.75 -0.93 2.29
C VAL A 838 35.82 -0.68 3.35
N TYR A 839 35.44 -0.02 4.45
CA TYR A 839 36.28 0.06 5.63
C TYR A 839 36.26 -1.26 6.40
N SER A 840 37.43 -1.73 6.82
CA SER A 840 37.50 -2.85 7.77
C SER A 840 37.13 -2.40 9.19
N ASN A 841 36.83 -3.36 10.07
CA ASN A 841 36.57 -3.09 11.47
C ASN A 841 37.74 -2.33 12.14
N GLU A 842 38.97 -2.74 11.87
CA GLU A 842 40.16 -2.07 12.41
C GLU A 842 40.34 -0.65 11.86
N GLU A 843 40.05 -0.41 10.58
CA GLU A 843 40.10 0.94 10.01
C GLU A 843 39.09 1.87 10.69
N ILE A 844 37.84 1.44 10.89
CA ILE A 844 36.84 2.24 11.62
C ILE A 844 37.27 2.49 13.06
N LYS A 845 37.76 1.47 13.79
CA LYS A 845 38.24 1.62 15.17
C LYS A 845 39.37 2.65 15.27
N THR A 846 40.33 2.62 14.35
CA THR A 846 41.42 3.59 14.30
C THR A 846 40.90 5.00 14.05
N LEU A 847 39.97 5.18 13.10
CA LEU A 847 39.36 6.49 12.84
C LEU A 847 38.59 7.04 14.06
N LEU A 848 37.79 6.20 14.71
CA LEU A 848 37.06 6.57 15.93
C LEU A 848 38.01 6.92 17.09
N THR A 849 39.14 6.21 17.22
CA THR A 849 40.16 6.51 18.23
C THR A 849 40.76 7.90 18.03
N VAL A 850 41.06 8.28 16.78
CA VAL A 850 41.49 9.64 16.45
C VAL A 850 40.41 10.66 16.76
N CYS A 851 39.16 10.40 16.39
CA CYS A 851 38.03 11.29 16.68
C CYS A 851 37.86 11.53 18.19
N ALA A 852 37.98 10.48 18.99
CA ALA A 852 37.87 10.55 20.45
C ALA A 852 38.97 11.40 21.08
N LYS A 853 40.20 11.35 20.54
CA LYS A 853 41.31 12.22 20.99
C LYS A 853 40.97 13.71 20.91
N PHE A 854 40.17 14.11 19.92
CA PHE A 854 39.76 15.50 19.70
C PHE A 854 38.33 15.81 20.20
N GLY A 855 37.68 14.89 20.92
CA GLY A 855 36.31 15.07 21.41
C GLY A 855 35.29 15.25 20.27
N ALA A 856 35.54 14.64 19.12
CA ALA A 856 34.75 14.86 17.92
C ALA A 856 33.34 14.24 18.01
N ARG A 857 32.37 14.87 17.34
CA ARG A 857 31.05 14.30 17.07
C ARG A 857 31.15 13.54 15.75
N VAL A 858 30.89 12.24 15.73
CA VAL A 858 30.99 11.44 14.51
C VAL A 858 29.59 11.11 13.99
N VAL A 859 29.34 11.39 12.72
CA VAL A 859 28.18 10.89 11.97
C VAL A 859 28.66 9.71 11.12
N LEU A 860 28.34 8.50 11.57
CA LEU A 860 28.63 7.28 10.83
C LEU A 860 27.41 6.95 9.97
N ASP A 861 27.49 7.19 8.66
CA ASP A 861 26.42 6.92 7.71
C ASP A 861 26.56 5.54 7.06
N THR A 862 25.61 4.68 7.40
CA THR A 862 25.48 3.31 6.91
C THR A 862 24.49 3.16 5.75
N SER A 863 23.87 4.25 5.28
CA SER A 863 22.79 4.23 4.28
C SER A 863 23.17 3.59 2.94
N PHE A 864 24.46 3.56 2.61
CA PHE A 864 24.99 2.98 1.38
C PHE A 864 25.59 1.57 1.57
N SER A 865 25.46 1.00 2.78
CA SER A 865 25.94 -0.35 3.12
C SER A 865 24.84 -1.40 3.01
N GLY A 866 25.22 -2.68 2.94
CA GLY A 866 24.32 -3.83 2.80
C GLY A 866 24.31 -4.47 1.41
N VAL A 867 25.02 -3.89 0.44
CA VAL A 867 25.16 -4.36 -0.95
C VAL A 867 26.64 -4.51 -1.34
N GLU A 868 27.37 -5.28 -0.55
CA GLU A 868 28.77 -5.64 -0.79
C GLU A 868 28.84 -6.86 -1.73
N PHE A 869 29.39 -6.68 -2.93
CA PHE A 869 29.46 -7.74 -3.96
C PHE A 869 30.85 -8.38 -4.09
N ASN A 870 31.88 -7.83 -3.45
CA ASN A 870 33.24 -8.37 -3.46
C ASN A 870 33.88 -8.29 -2.06
N SER A 871 33.35 -9.05 -1.09
CA SER A 871 33.59 -8.85 0.34
C SER A 871 34.47 -9.93 0.99
N LYS A 872 35.70 -10.12 0.51
CA LYS A 872 36.71 -10.82 1.32
C LYS A 872 37.10 -9.92 2.50
N GLY A 873 36.56 -10.18 3.70
CA GLY A 873 36.93 -9.47 4.94
C GLY A 873 35.88 -8.53 5.55
N CYS A 874 34.62 -8.62 5.14
CA CYS A 874 33.52 -7.84 5.74
C CYS A 874 32.82 -8.64 6.86
N ASP A 875 33.60 -9.20 7.78
CA ASP A 875 33.04 -9.67 9.05
C ASP A 875 32.50 -8.42 9.77
N GLY A 876 31.23 -8.46 10.19
CA GLY A 876 30.48 -7.28 10.64
C GLY A 876 31.27 -6.34 11.56
N LEU A 877 31.03 -5.03 11.45
CA LEU A 877 31.66 -4.06 12.35
C LEU A 877 31.25 -4.40 13.79
N ASP A 878 32.17 -4.22 14.74
CA ASP A 878 31.88 -4.34 16.17
C ASP A 878 32.23 -3.03 16.87
N LEU A 879 31.23 -2.13 16.90
CA LEU A 879 31.39 -0.78 17.41
C LEU A 879 31.19 -0.69 18.93
N GLY A 880 30.46 -1.61 19.55
CA GLY A 880 30.00 -1.54 20.94
C GLY A 880 31.15 -1.34 21.94
N ALA A 881 32.04 -2.32 22.02
CA ALA A 881 33.17 -2.29 22.95
C ALA A 881 34.10 -1.09 22.68
N THR A 882 34.26 -0.71 21.41
CA THR A 882 35.09 0.42 21.00
C THR A 882 34.50 1.74 21.48
N MET A 883 33.21 1.96 21.25
CA MET A 883 32.52 3.19 21.63
C MET A 883 32.45 3.39 23.14
N GLU A 884 32.16 2.33 23.90
CA GLU A 884 32.14 2.38 25.37
C GLU A 884 33.52 2.77 25.92
N LYS A 885 34.58 2.12 25.43
CA LYS A 885 35.95 2.44 25.80
C LYS A 885 36.31 3.89 25.48
N LEU A 886 36.04 4.34 24.25
CA LEU A 886 36.42 5.68 23.80
C LEU A 886 35.61 6.80 24.50
N SER A 887 34.33 6.57 24.75
CA SER A 887 33.48 7.54 25.46
C SER A 887 33.89 7.73 26.92
N SER A 888 34.45 6.68 27.54
CA SER A 888 35.04 6.79 28.89
C SER A 888 36.32 7.63 28.93
N ILE A 889 37.06 7.68 27.82
CA ILE A 889 38.31 8.44 27.69
C ILE A 889 38.01 9.92 27.43
N ASN A 890 37.04 10.20 26.58
CA ASN A 890 36.63 11.57 26.28
C ASN A 890 35.10 11.69 26.31
N PRO A 891 34.52 12.28 27.37
CA PRO A 891 33.07 12.44 27.49
C PRO A 891 32.44 13.28 26.37
N ASP A 892 33.20 14.14 25.69
CA ASP A 892 32.70 14.99 24.60
C ASP A 892 32.49 14.21 23.29
N PHE A 893 33.29 13.17 23.08
CA PHE A 893 33.17 12.27 21.93
C PHE A 893 31.81 11.55 21.91
N CYS A 894 31.20 11.48 20.74
CA CYS A 894 30.04 10.61 20.53
C CYS A 894 29.90 10.20 19.07
N VAL A 895 29.24 9.06 18.84
CA VAL A 895 28.92 8.57 17.50
C VAL A 895 27.39 8.57 17.33
N SER A 896 26.92 9.18 16.26
CA SER A 896 25.55 9.12 15.78
C SER A 896 25.51 8.17 14.59
N LEU A 897 24.64 7.17 14.62
CA LEU A 897 24.50 6.23 13.52
C LEU A 897 23.36 6.67 12.62
N LEU A 898 23.67 7.10 11.41
CA LEU A 898 22.70 7.40 10.36
C LEU A 898 22.56 6.18 9.44
N GLY A 899 21.34 5.88 9.00
CA GLY A 899 21.13 4.79 8.06
C GLY A 899 19.82 4.89 7.29
N GLY A 900 19.73 4.05 6.25
CA GLY A 900 18.55 3.87 5.42
C GLY A 900 18.39 2.41 5.03
N LEU A 901 17.16 1.99 4.74
CA LEU A 901 16.83 0.58 4.49
C LEU A 901 16.69 0.21 3.01
N PHE A 902 16.61 1.20 2.13
CA PHE A 902 16.14 1.02 0.77
C PHE A 902 17.05 0.11 -0.09
N PHE A 903 18.37 0.23 0.03
CA PHE A 903 19.30 -0.69 -0.63
C PHE A 903 19.36 -2.06 0.05
N LYS A 904 19.30 -2.10 1.38
CA LYS A 904 19.46 -3.32 2.19
C LYS A 904 18.28 -4.27 2.10
N MET A 905 17.07 -3.72 1.99
CA MET A 905 15.80 -4.46 2.01
C MET A 905 15.09 -4.48 0.66
N LEU A 906 15.78 -4.06 -0.41
CA LEU A 906 15.28 -4.17 -1.78
C LEU A 906 13.98 -3.43 -2.05
N THR A 907 13.70 -2.38 -1.27
CA THR A 907 12.42 -1.67 -1.36
C THR A 907 12.30 -0.78 -2.60
N GLY A 908 13.37 -0.69 -3.41
CA GLY A 908 13.36 -0.15 -4.78
C GLY A 908 12.90 1.30 -4.93
N GLY A 909 12.78 2.05 -3.84
CA GLY A 909 12.21 3.41 -3.86
C GLY A 909 11.40 3.79 -2.63
N ILE A 910 11.01 2.84 -1.77
CA ILE A 910 10.43 3.18 -0.46
C ILE A 910 11.50 3.85 0.38
N LYS A 911 11.33 5.14 0.63
CA LYS A 911 12.26 5.93 1.43
C LYS A 911 11.97 5.74 2.92
N PHE A 912 13.04 5.49 3.67
CA PHE A 912 13.02 5.45 5.12
C PHE A 912 14.43 5.67 5.65
N GLY A 913 14.58 6.65 6.54
CA GLY A 913 15.80 6.94 7.27
C GLY A 913 15.63 6.68 8.77
N PHE A 914 16.71 6.22 9.41
CA PHE A 914 16.80 6.09 10.85
C PHE A 914 18.08 6.74 11.37
N LEU A 915 18.02 7.25 12.60
CA LEU A 915 19.13 7.86 13.33
C LEU A 915 19.12 7.36 14.77
N LEU A 916 20.28 6.89 15.25
CA LEU A 916 20.48 6.50 16.64
C LEU A 916 21.39 7.52 17.33
N LEU A 917 20.93 8.03 18.47
CA LEU A 917 21.65 8.99 19.31
C LEU A 917 21.85 8.42 20.72
N ASN A 918 23.09 8.39 21.20
CA ASN A 918 23.43 7.84 22.52
C ASN A 918 23.74 8.93 23.58
N LYS A 919 23.72 10.21 23.20
CA LYS A 919 24.10 11.33 24.08
C LYS A 919 22.90 12.24 24.36
N PRO A 920 22.41 12.34 25.61
CA PRO A 920 21.20 13.09 25.94
C PRO A 920 21.22 14.55 25.47
N SER A 921 22.35 15.25 25.62
CA SER A 921 22.45 16.65 25.17
C SER A 921 22.28 16.82 23.65
N LEU A 922 22.67 15.81 22.86
CA LEU A 922 22.46 15.81 21.42
C LEU A 922 21.01 15.44 21.07
N VAL A 923 20.37 14.56 21.85
CA VAL A 923 18.94 14.23 21.72
C VAL A 923 18.09 15.48 21.97
N ASP A 924 18.33 16.20 23.06
CA ASP A 924 17.64 17.44 23.39
C ASP A 924 17.83 18.51 22.31
N ALA A 925 19.08 18.68 21.82
CA ALA A 925 19.38 19.60 20.72
C ALA A 925 18.62 19.21 19.44
N PHE A 926 18.59 17.91 19.09
CA PHE A 926 17.90 17.42 17.91
C PHE A 926 16.38 17.69 17.99
N HIS A 927 15.74 17.38 19.11
CA HIS A 927 14.30 17.63 19.31
C HIS A 927 13.94 19.12 19.40
N SER A 928 14.91 20.01 19.60
CA SER A 928 14.68 21.45 19.56
C SER A 928 14.37 21.97 18.14
N PHE A 929 14.70 21.20 17.11
CA PHE A 929 14.39 21.51 15.72
C PHE A 929 13.09 20.81 15.28
N GLY A 930 12.12 21.60 14.80
CA GLY A 930 10.87 21.10 14.23
C GLY A 930 11.00 20.64 12.76
N GLY A 931 9.88 20.33 12.11
CA GLY A 931 9.78 20.11 10.66
C GLY A 931 10.49 18.89 10.07
N LEU A 932 10.77 17.87 10.89
CA LEU A 932 11.18 16.56 10.38
C LEU A 932 9.96 15.82 9.80
N SER A 933 10.04 15.42 8.52
CA SER A 933 9.01 14.57 7.91
C SER A 933 9.06 13.18 8.51
N LYS A 934 7.92 12.70 9.04
CA LYS A 934 7.83 11.40 9.71
C LYS A 934 7.29 10.34 8.75
N PRO A 935 7.83 9.12 8.78
CA PRO A 935 7.28 8.01 8.01
C PRO A 935 5.86 7.72 8.41
N HIS A 936 4.99 7.64 7.40
CA HIS A 936 3.61 7.19 7.54
C HIS A 936 3.52 5.76 8.09
N SER A 937 2.42 5.47 8.80
CA SER A 937 2.08 4.16 9.37
C SER A 937 2.20 3.01 8.36
N THR A 938 1.76 3.19 7.10
CA THR A 938 1.86 2.13 6.08
C THR A 938 3.32 1.82 5.70
N ILE A 939 4.19 2.83 5.66
CA ILE A 939 5.63 2.64 5.40
C ILE A 939 6.27 1.91 6.59
N LYS A 940 5.93 2.31 7.81
CA LYS A 940 6.41 1.63 9.02
C LYS A 940 5.96 0.16 9.06
N TYR A 941 4.69 -0.12 8.77
CA TYR A 941 4.17 -1.49 8.70
C TYR A 941 4.92 -2.32 7.64
N THR A 942 5.08 -1.75 6.43
CA THR A 942 5.81 -2.41 5.32
C THR A 942 7.20 -2.81 5.78
N LEU A 943 7.92 -1.90 6.44
CA LEU A 943 9.28 -2.14 6.91
C LEU A 943 9.32 -3.12 8.08
N LYS A 944 8.39 -3.02 9.04
CA LYS A 944 8.26 -3.97 10.14
C LYS A 944 8.12 -5.38 9.61
N LYS A 945 7.21 -5.61 8.67
CA LYS A 945 7.00 -6.91 8.05
C LYS A 945 8.25 -7.43 7.33
N LEU A 946 8.93 -6.57 6.57
CA LEU A 946 10.17 -6.96 5.88
C LEU A 946 11.32 -7.26 6.86
N LEU A 947 11.41 -6.54 7.99
CA LEU A 947 12.41 -6.78 9.03
C LEU A 947 12.15 -8.11 9.72
N ASP A 948 10.89 -8.42 10.01
CA ASP A 948 10.48 -9.71 10.61
C ASP A 948 10.78 -10.88 9.67
N LEU A 949 10.54 -10.72 8.36
CA LEU A 949 10.90 -11.73 7.36
C LEU A 949 12.42 -11.96 7.27
N GLN A 950 13.20 -10.90 7.43
CA GLN A 950 14.65 -10.98 7.47
C GLN A 950 15.15 -11.68 8.74
N GLU A 951 14.56 -11.38 9.90
CA GLU A 951 14.87 -12.02 11.19
C GLU A 951 14.53 -13.52 11.16
N ALA A 952 13.35 -13.87 10.62
CA ALA A 952 12.92 -15.25 10.41
C ALA A 952 13.77 -16.02 9.37
N LYS A 953 14.74 -15.34 8.72
CA LYS A 953 15.57 -15.87 7.62
C LYS A 953 14.74 -16.47 6.49
N SER A 954 13.65 -15.80 6.11
CA SER A 954 12.82 -16.23 5.00
C SER A 954 13.66 -16.35 3.72
N GLY A 955 13.61 -17.53 3.09
CA GLY A 955 14.45 -17.89 1.95
C GLY A 955 14.30 -16.91 0.78
N ASP A 956 13.07 -16.50 0.47
CA ASP A 956 12.78 -15.69 -0.71
C ASP A 956 13.41 -14.30 -0.66
N LEU A 957 13.33 -13.61 0.49
CA LEU A 957 13.91 -12.28 0.65
C LEU A 957 15.45 -12.34 0.67
N LEU A 958 16.02 -13.32 1.38
CA LEU A 958 17.48 -13.48 1.46
C LEU A 958 18.09 -13.88 0.12
N ASN A 959 17.45 -14.80 -0.62
CA ASN A 959 17.86 -15.20 -1.96
C ASN A 959 17.84 -14.01 -2.91
N ALA A 960 16.76 -13.21 -2.90
CA ALA A 960 16.67 -12.02 -3.73
C ALA A 960 17.73 -10.96 -3.39
N ILE A 961 18.11 -10.81 -2.11
CA ILE A 961 19.23 -9.94 -1.70
C ILE A 961 20.55 -10.46 -2.27
N ALA A 962 20.79 -11.77 -2.19
CA ALA A 962 22.01 -12.39 -2.74
C ALA A 962 22.10 -12.24 -4.26
N GLU A 963 21.02 -12.52 -5.00
CA GLU A 963 20.93 -12.34 -6.45
C GLU A 963 21.22 -10.90 -6.87
N LYS A 964 20.71 -9.92 -6.12
CA LYS A 964 20.99 -8.51 -6.41
C LYS A 964 22.43 -8.11 -6.14
N LYS A 965 23.07 -8.67 -5.11
CA LYS A 965 24.52 -8.46 -4.89
C LYS A 965 25.32 -9.00 -6.07
N GLU A 966 24.98 -10.18 -6.57
CA GLU A 966 25.62 -10.76 -7.75
C GLU A 966 25.38 -9.92 -9.02
N LEU A 967 24.14 -9.45 -9.22
CA LEU A 967 23.78 -8.56 -10.32
C LEU A 967 24.61 -7.26 -10.29
N LEU A 968 24.70 -6.60 -9.14
CA LEU A 968 25.50 -5.39 -8.97
C LEU A 968 26.99 -5.67 -9.23
N GLY A 969 27.52 -6.79 -8.74
CA GLY A 969 28.90 -7.20 -9.02
C GLY A 969 29.17 -7.46 -10.51
N SER A 970 28.22 -8.06 -11.22
CA SER A 970 28.28 -8.26 -12.68
C SER A 970 28.24 -6.93 -13.43
N ARG A 971 27.34 -6.02 -13.02
CA ARG A 971 27.24 -4.66 -13.60
C ARG A 971 28.48 -3.82 -13.36
N TYR A 972 29.07 -3.91 -12.16
CA TYR A 972 30.36 -3.28 -11.86
C TYR A 972 31.44 -3.71 -12.86
N LYS A 973 31.62 -5.02 -13.07
CA LYS A 973 32.59 -5.55 -14.04
C LYS A 973 32.34 -5.02 -15.45
N ARG A 974 31.09 -5.08 -15.92
CA ARG A 974 30.70 -4.60 -17.26
C ARG A 974 30.93 -3.10 -17.44
N LEU A 975 30.55 -2.28 -16.45
CA LEU A 975 30.75 -0.83 -16.52
C LEU A 975 32.25 -0.50 -16.48
N LYS A 976 33.00 -1.12 -15.57
CA LYS A 976 34.45 -0.94 -15.46
C LYS A 976 35.15 -1.24 -16.78
N GLU A 977 34.91 -2.41 -17.37
CA GLU A 977 35.48 -2.80 -18.65
C GLU A 977 35.14 -1.79 -19.77
N THR A 978 33.90 -1.28 -19.79
CA THR A 978 33.45 -0.31 -20.79
C THR A 978 34.14 1.03 -20.62
N LEU A 979 34.23 1.54 -19.38
CA LEU A 979 34.91 2.78 -19.03
C LEU A 979 36.40 2.71 -19.37
N GLU A 980 37.09 1.63 -19.00
CA GLU A 980 38.52 1.42 -19.30
C GLU A 980 38.78 1.35 -20.81
N LYS A 981 37.96 0.59 -21.56
CA LYS A 981 38.02 0.58 -23.04
C LYS A 981 37.76 1.95 -23.65
N CYS A 982 37.01 2.80 -22.94
CA CYS A 982 36.75 4.18 -23.29
C CYS A 982 37.74 5.17 -22.66
N GLY A 983 38.93 4.75 -22.22
CA GLY A 983 39.99 5.65 -21.77
C GLY A 983 39.71 6.37 -20.45
N TRP A 984 38.81 5.83 -19.64
CA TRP A 984 38.62 6.24 -18.25
C TRP A 984 39.51 5.41 -17.32
N GLU A 985 40.02 6.04 -16.27
CA GLU A 985 40.72 5.40 -15.16
C GLU A 985 39.71 5.14 -14.04
N VAL A 986 39.37 3.88 -13.79
CA VAL A 986 38.30 3.47 -12.87
C VAL A 986 38.89 3.12 -11.51
N LEU A 987 38.33 3.64 -10.43
CA LEU A 987 38.67 3.21 -9.07
C LEU A 987 38.03 1.85 -8.78
N GLU A 988 38.78 0.98 -8.11
CA GLU A 988 38.23 -0.30 -7.67
C GLU A 988 37.11 -0.11 -6.66
N ALA A 989 35.97 -0.75 -6.89
CA ALA A 989 34.85 -0.80 -5.96
C ALA A 989 34.61 -2.25 -5.50
N GLN A 990 34.20 -2.38 -4.24
CA GLN A 990 33.91 -3.65 -3.59
C GLN A 990 32.43 -3.78 -3.19
N ALA A 991 31.72 -2.66 -3.13
CA ALA A 991 30.38 -2.55 -2.61
C ALA A 991 29.64 -1.30 -3.11
N GLY A 992 28.35 -1.23 -2.77
CA GLY A 992 27.52 -0.07 -3.04
C GLY A 992 26.99 -0.06 -4.47
N VAL A 993 26.46 1.09 -4.88
CA VAL A 993 25.86 1.29 -6.20
C VAL A 993 26.58 2.36 -7.02
N SER A 994 27.64 2.95 -6.47
CA SER A 994 28.41 4.03 -7.10
C SER A 994 29.76 3.50 -7.60
N ILE A 995 30.19 4.01 -8.75
CA ILE A 995 31.50 3.75 -9.35
C ILE A 995 32.12 5.09 -9.69
N VAL A 996 33.40 5.24 -9.39
CA VAL A 996 34.12 6.49 -9.57
C VAL A 996 35.22 6.31 -10.62
N ALA A 997 35.26 7.18 -11.62
CA ALA A 997 36.21 7.09 -12.72
C ALA A 997 36.66 8.46 -13.22
N LYS A 998 37.91 8.55 -13.64
CA LYS A 998 38.52 9.77 -14.18
C LYS A 998 38.63 9.69 -15.71
N PRO A 999 38.19 10.70 -16.47
CA PRO A 999 38.24 10.70 -17.94
C PRO A 999 39.65 11.03 -18.47
N SER A 1000 40.66 10.25 -18.05
CA SER A 1000 42.08 10.54 -18.29
C SER A 1000 42.44 10.71 -19.77
N ALA A 1001 41.75 10.02 -20.69
CA ALA A 1001 41.96 10.18 -22.13
C ALA A 1001 41.36 11.46 -22.75
N TYR A 1002 40.53 12.21 -22.02
CA TYR A 1002 39.73 13.31 -22.56
C TYR A 1002 40.04 14.67 -21.93
N LEU A 1003 40.50 14.70 -20.68
CA LEU A 1003 40.84 15.95 -19.98
C LEU A 1003 41.88 16.75 -20.78
N GLY A 1004 41.58 18.03 -21.01
CA GLY A 1004 42.39 18.95 -21.79
C GLY A 1004 42.23 18.89 -23.31
N LYS A 1005 41.41 17.97 -23.85
CA LYS A 1005 41.10 17.91 -25.29
C LYS A 1005 39.95 18.86 -25.67
N ASN A 1006 39.97 19.35 -26.91
CA ASN A 1006 38.89 20.16 -27.45
C ASN A 1006 37.80 19.27 -28.06
N VAL A 1007 36.54 19.52 -27.71
CA VAL A 1007 35.38 18.76 -28.21
C VAL A 1007 34.36 19.73 -28.78
N LYS A 1008 33.79 19.39 -29.94
CA LYS A 1008 32.70 20.16 -30.55
C LYS A 1008 31.36 19.64 -30.02
N ILE A 1009 30.68 20.46 -29.23
CA ILE A 1009 29.37 20.13 -28.67
C ILE A 1009 28.32 20.95 -29.40
N LYS A 1010 27.25 20.29 -29.86
CA LYS A 1010 26.10 20.94 -30.45
C LYS A 1010 25.16 21.37 -29.33
N ASN A 1011 25.04 22.67 -29.10
CA ASN A 1011 23.93 23.23 -28.32
C ASN A 1011 22.93 23.80 -29.32
N GLY A 1012 21.64 23.88 -28.97
CA GLY A 1012 20.57 24.31 -29.90
C GLY A 1012 20.80 25.66 -30.64
N ALA A 1013 21.81 26.44 -30.25
CA ALA A 1013 22.25 27.69 -30.90
C ALA A 1013 23.50 27.57 -31.82
N GLY A 1014 24.14 26.40 -31.94
CA GLY A 1014 25.33 26.16 -32.77
C GLY A 1014 26.34 25.16 -32.18
N ALA A 1015 27.37 24.78 -32.95
CA ALA A 1015 28.46 23.92 -32.47
C ALA A 1015 29.55 24.77 -31.77
N ARG A 1016 29.79 24.53 -30.48
CA ARG A 1016 30.84 25.20 -29.69
C ARG A 1016 31.99 24.24 -29.43
N ALA A 1017 33.22 24.67 -29.71
CA ALA A 1017 34.42 23.95 -29.28
C ALA A 1017 34.72 24.31 -27.81
N ILE A 1018 34.69 23.33 -26.92
CA ILE A 1018 35.08 23.49 -25.51
C ILE A 1018 36.27 22.61 -25.19
N LYS A 1019 37.17 23.09 -24.33
CA LYS A 1019 38.26 22.27 -23.79
C LYS A 1019 37.72 21.52 -22.57
N LEU A 1020 37.74 20.20 -22.61
CA LEU A 1020 37.21 19.39 -21.51
C LEU A 1020 38.05 19.54 -20.24
N ASP A 1021 37.38 19.75 -19.12
CA ASP A 1021 37.95 19.83 -17.78
C ASP A 1021 37.01 19.22 -16.73
N ASP A 1022 37.42 19.27 -15.47
CA ASP A 1022 36.69 18.74 -14.32
C ASP A 1022 35.29 19.33 -14.16
N SER A 1023 35.06 20.56 -14.63
CA SER A 1023 33.82 21.31 -14.43
C SER A 1023 32.79 21.10 -15.54
N ASN A 1024 33.25 20.83 -16.77
CA ASN A 1024 32.36 20.77 -17.94
C ASN A 1024 32.14 19.36 -18.51
N VAL A 1025 32.84 18.33 -17.99
CA VAL A 1025 32.68 16.95 -18.49
C VAL A 1025 31.26 16.41 -18.32
N ARG A 1026 30.58 16.76 -17.22
CA ARG A 1026 29.17 16.40 -16.98
C ARG A 1026 28.25 16.98 -18.05
N GLU A 1027 28.37 18.29 -18.29
CA GLU A 1027 27.57 19.00 -19.29
C GLU A 1027 27.84 18.43 -20.69
N ALA A 1028 29.11 18.13 -20.99
CA ALA A 1028 29.50 17.55 -22.26
C ALA A 1028 28.91 16.16 -22.49
N MET A 1029 28.91 15.31 -21.46
CA MET A 1029 28.32 13.97 -21.49
C MET A 1029 26.81 14.05 -21.75
N LEU A 1030 26.12 14.92 -20.99
CA LEU A 1030 24.67 15.14 -21.10
C LEU A 1030 24.29 15.60 -22.51
N LEU A 1031 24.89 16.68 -23.01
CA LEU A 1031 24.53 17.28 -24.30
C LEU A 1031 24.86 16.36 -25.49
N SER A 1032 25.89 15.53 -25.37
CA SER A 1032 26.34 14.66 -26.47
C SER A 1032 25.59 13.33 -26.52
N THR A 1033 25.12 12.83 -25.36
CA THR A 1033 24.63 11.44 -25.24
C THR A 1033 23.31 11.29 -24.49
N GLY A 1034 22.88 12.28 -23.71
CA GLY A 1034 21.71 12.19 -22.82
C GLY A 1034 21.98 11.45 -21.50
N LEU A 1035 23.25 11.13 -21.19
CA LEU A 1035 23.64 10.47 -19.94
C LEU A 1035 23.94 11.49 -18.84
N CYS A 1036 23.22 11.40 -17.73
CA CYS A 1036 23.43 12.23 -16.54
C CYS A 1036 24.44 11.55 -15.62
N ILE A 1037 25.54 12.22 -15.31
CA ILE A 1037 26.59 11.73 -14.40
C ILE A 1037 26.92 12.81 -13.35
N ASN A 1038 27.63 12.43 -12.29
CA ASN A 1038 28.17 13.38 -11.33
C ASN A 1038 29.64 13.75 -11.64
N SER A 1039 30.03 15.02 -11.56
CA SER A 1039 31.40 15.49 -11.84
C SER A 1039 32.30 15.51 -10.59
N ALA A 1040 33.54 15.99 -10.76
CA ALA A 1040 34.49 16.23 -9.66
C ALA A 1040 33.98 17.24 -8.62
N ALA A 1041 33.09 18.17 -9.02
CA ALA A 1041 32.47 19.12 -8.09
C ALA A 1041 31.55 18.40 -7.09
N TRP A 1042 30.84 17.37 -7.53
CA TRP A 1042 29.99 16.55 -6.66
C TRP A 1042 30.80 15.57 -5.82
N THR A 1043 31.77 14.85 -6.41
CA THR A 1043 32.57 13.85 -5.67
C THR A 1043 33.53 14.51 -4.66
N GLY A 1044 33.92 15.76 -4.91
CA GLY A 1044 34.98 16.45 -4.17
C GLY A 1044 36.38 15.88 -4.45
N ILE A 1045 36.51 14.98 -5.44
CA ILE A 1045 37.78 14.37 -5.84
C ILE A 1045 38.20 14.95 -7.21
N PRO A 1046 39.34 15.64 -7.31
CA PRO A 1046 39.79 16.27 -8.56
C PRO A 1046 39.85 15.29 -9.75
N GLY A 1047 39.17 15.62 -10.83
CA GLY A 1047 39.07 14.83 -12.06
C GLY A 1047 38.17 13.61 -12.03
N TYR A 1048 37.62 13.21 -10.89
CA TYR A 1048 36.85 11.96 -10.80
C TYR A 1048 35.35 12.21 -10.85
N CYS A 1049 34.69 11.54 -11.80
CA CYS A 1049 33.25 11.53 -11.97
C CYS A 1049 32.64 10.30 -11.29
N ARG A 1050 31.35 10.37 -10.94
CA ARG A 1050 30.59 9.25 -10.35
C ARG A 1050 29.46 8.81 -11.29
N PHE A 1051 29.32 7.48 -11.36
CA PHE A 1051 28.33 6.73 -12.12
C PHE A 1051 27.58 5.79 -11.17
N THR A 1052 26.27 5.65 -11.29
CA THR A 1052 25.49 4.66 -10.52
C THR A 1052 25.09 3.44 -11.35
N ILE A 1053 25.09 2.25 -10.74
CA ILE A 1053 24.78 0.97 -11.42
C ILE A 1053 23.43 0.34 -11.02
N ALA A 1054 22.70 0.98 -10.12
CA ALA A 1054 21.37 0.56 -9.69
C ALA A 1054 20.28 1.04 -10.66
N LEU A 1055 20.42 0.70 -11.94
CA LEU A 1055 19.52 1.06 -13.04
C LEU A 1055 18.55 -0.08 -13.41
N GLU A 1056 17.53 0.22 -14.21
CA GLU A 1056 16.80 -0.80 -14.96
C GLU A 1056 17.75 -1.44 -16.01
N GLU A 1057 17.52 -2.69 -16.44
CA GLU A 1057 18.47 -3.40 -17.31
C GLU A 1057 18.61 -2.79 -18.71
N SER A 1058 17.52 -2.32 -19.32
CA SER A 1058 17.58 -1.60 -20.59
C SER A 1058 18.29 -0.26 -20.45
N ASP A 1059 18.06 0.48 -19.37
CA ASP A 1059 18.76 1.75 -19.10
C ASP A 1059 20.25 1.54 -18.80
N PHE A 1060 20.61 0.47 -18.07
CA PHE A 1060 22.01 0.10 -17.86
C PHE A 1060 22.73 -0.19 -19.18
N LYS A 1061 22.10 -0.95 -20.09
CA LYS A 1061 22.66 -1.22 -21.43
C LYS A 1061 22.82 0.07 -22.23
N ARG A 1062 21.78 0.91 -22.28
CA ARG A 1062 21.83 2.22 -22.95
C ARG A 1062 22.92 3.12 -22.36
N ALA A 1063 23.16 3.08 -21.05
CA ALA A 1063 24.23 3.85 -20.41
C ALA A 1063 25.62 3.43 -20.92
N LEU A 1064 25.88 2.13 -21.07
CA LEU A 1064 27.13 1.62 -21.65
C LEU A 1064 27.32 2.10 -23.11
N ASP A 1065 26.24 2.10 -23.89
CA ASP A 1065 26.23 2.60 -25.26
C ASP A 1065 26.51 4.11 -25.30
N CYS A 1066 25.92 4.89 -24.38
CA CYS A 1066 26.19 6.32 -24.25
C CYS A 1066 27.66 6.60 -23.93
N ILE A 1067 28.27 5.85 -23.01
CA ILE A 1067 29.71 5.97 -22.69
C ILE A 1067 30.58 5.69 -23.93
N THR A 1068 30.23 4.64 -24.68
CA THR A 1068 30.93 4.28 -25.92
C THR A 1068 30.75 5.35 -27.01
N LYS A 1069 29.54 5.90 -27.14
CA LYS A 1069 29.22 7.00 -28.05
C LYS A 1069 30.00 8.26 -27.69
N PHE A 1070 30.12 8.61 -26.41
CA PHE A 1070 30.88 9.78 -25.98
C PHE A 1070 32.34 9.72 -26.44
N LYS A 1071 32.99 8.55 -26.35
CA LYS A 1071 34.33 8.34 -26.93
C LYS A 1071 34.38 8.74 -28.40
N SER A 1072 33.42 8.28 -29.20
CA SER A 1072 33.37 8.56 -30.65
C SER A 1072 33.19 10.05 -30.97
N VAL A 1073 32.45 10.78 -30.12
CA VAL A 1073 32.23 12.23 -30.26
C VAL A 1073 33.52 13.01 -29.95
N ILE A 1074 34.37 12.51 -29.05
CA ILE A 1074 35.62 13.17 -28.69
C ILE A 1074 36.74 12.87 -29.69
N THR A 1075 36.70 11.70 -30.34
CA THR A 1075 37.71 11.30 -31.33
C THR A 1075 37.51 11.92 -32.72
N ASN A 1076 36.32 12.45 -33.01
CA ASN A 1076 35.95 13.12 -34.26
C ASN A 1076 35.91 14.63 -34.09
#